data_AF-A0AAU1NMR1-F1
#
_entry.id   AF-A0AAU1NMR1-F1
#
_cell.length_a   1.000
_cell.length_b   1.000
_cell.length_c   1.000
_cell.angle_alpha   90.00
_cell.angle_beta   90.00
_cell.angle_gamma   90.00
#
_symmetry.space_group_name_H-M   'P 1'
#
loop_
_entity.id
_entity.type
_entity.pdbx_description
1 polymer ?
#
loop_
_entity_poly.entity_id
_entity_poly.type
_entity_poly.pdbx_seq_one_letter_code
_entity_poly.pdbx_strand_id
1 'polypeptide(L)'
;MGLGAGAFVAAGVLLMLRRRRTVQQRRRRAGHRIAMPQGRAAATELALRCVDAIEEVDFLDAALRTLAHHCAEAGRPLPALAAVQLGCEGILLHLADTDSADELAAPLPPFTATEDRPQVWWCPADTGDLADAELLGRIDAPYPALVALGDDTREALLLVDLERFGAVHLTGATRLQVLRALGTSLAVSPLSSDLEIAVAGEDSAPGLSLIDSRVTPYTTLAEAADVVRTHHGRQHTALSGSDRTDLGAARAADTVDELWPMVVLADLDSCPDPESAEQLAQVLQQEPRTATAIITSGHAPAEEAESVWVLDTDNEAHAVPGTDLQCRLVAFSDEEYADVVESALTSSSQTDVAPEPSPAPVTWAKAEDSPADPAVPAVAEPVPSSRESGSLLARLADLDADAPTSVPAGDPGGGTAAEAEPPSPLPTAPEAPGPAAPQTDATSPSRIVLPATASIPQVKAQLPEPVTPPAPAPQEPTPAGAIPTPGPAGEDTADPLVRVLGPVDVTGARGHIDSNRLTVATELTCWLALRPDGATRHELDEVIAAGGGRVENNTRNGRIREVRRWLGNDAYYPKLNTQPDRKHRLVGVACDWHQFQDLTAQAADRDDVEARALLRRALELVRGRPFTGIPPRRYVWAENLTQDMISAVVDVADDLAARCLAARHPRGALWAAGRGLDTAREREVLWRHRFEALAQLGAHDDLETAIQQLNQYLLEADLPMERETEKTIRRLDAVRR
;
A
#
# COMPACT_ATOMS: atom_id res chain seq x y z
N MET A 1 4.93 -19.27 -5.16
CA MET A 1 5.13 -18.52 -3.91
C MET A 1 4.39 -19.24 -2.79
N GLY A 2 5.10 -19.67 -1.75
CA GLY A 2 4.48 -19.90 -0.43
C GLY A 2 3.94 -18.57 0.08
N LEU A 3 2.78 -18.61 0.73
CA LEU A 3 1.79 -17.53 0.67
C LEU A 3 1.93 -16.50 1.79
N GLY A 4 2.35 -16.96 2.97
CA GLY A 4 2.51 -16.14 4.16
C GLY A 4 3.80 -15.32 4.15
N ALA A 5 4.97 -15.95 4.05
CA ALA A 5 6.25 -15.22 4.08
C ALA A 5 6.51 -14.37 2.82
N GLY A 6 5.95 -14.74 1.67
CA GLY A 6 5.92 -13.85 0.51
C GLY A 6 5.17 -12.54 0.80
N ALA A 7 4.15 -12.56 1.67
CA ALA A 7 3.38 -11.39 2.07
C ALA A 7 4.17 -10.40 2.93
N PHE A 8 4.98 -10.91 3.88
CA PHE A 8 5.85 -10.07 4.71
C PHE A 8 6.86 -9.31 3.85
N VAL A 9 7.57 -10.04 2.97
CA VAL A 9 8.57 -9.41 2.10
C VAL A 9 7.89 -8.48 1.10
N ALA A 10 6.72 -8.84 0.57
CA ALA A 10 5.93 -7.95 -0.27
C ALA A 10 5.58 -6.64 0.45
N ALA A 11 5.09 -6.71 1.69
CA ALA A 11 4.78 -5.54 2.50
C ALA A 11 6.02 -4.65 2.69
N GLY A 12 7.15 -5.23 3.10
CA GLY A 12 8.41 -4.50 3.27
C GLY A 12 8.92 -3.86 1.97
N VAL A 13 8.92 -4.59 0.85
CA VAL A 13 9.31 -4.05 -0.47
C VAL A 13 8.40 -2.89 -0.88
N LEU A 14 7.08 -3.01 -0.67
CA LEU A 14 6.13 -1.96 -1.02
C LEU A 14 6.27 -0.71 -0.14
N LEU A 15 6.52 -0.87 1.16
CA LEU A 15 6.83 0.24 2.06
C LEU A 15 8.12 0.95 1.64
N MET A 16 9.18 0.19 1.32
CA MET A 16 10.43 0.73 0.77
C MET A 16 10.18 1.52 -0.53
N LEU A 17 9.44 0.97 -1.48
CA LEU A 17 9.10 1.64 -2.75
C LEU A 17 8.27 2.91 -2.51
N ARG A 18 7.30 2.89 -1.59
CA ARG A 18 6.50 4.08 -1.22
C ARG A 18 7.40 5.20 -0.66
N ARG A 19 8.33 4.88 0.25
CA ARG A 19 9.28 5.86 0.80
C ARG A 19 10.18 6.46 -0.29
N ARG A 20 10.80 5.60 -1.11
CA ARG A 20 11.69 6.03 -2.20
C ARG A 20 10.97 6.86 -3.26
N ARG A 21 9.75 6.48 -3.65
CA ARG A 21 8.93 7.26 -4.59
C ARG A 21 8.52 8.62 -4.05
N THR A 22 8.25 8.74 -2.75
CA THR A 22 8.01 10.04 -2.11
C THR A 22 9.24 10.95 -2.29
N VAL A 23 10.45 10.41 -2.12
CA VAL A 23 11.69 11.14 -2.37
C VAL A 23 11.87 11.50 -3.85
N GLN A 24 11.55 10.58 -4.77
CA GLN A 24 11.58 10.87 -6.22
C GLN A 24 10.59 11.97 -6.59
N GLN A 25 9.35 11.89 -6.08
CA GLN A 25 8.32 12.89 -6.28
C GLN A 25 8.75 14.23 -5.73
N ARG A 26 9.41 14.28 -4.57
CA ARG A 26 9.96 15.53 -4.03
C ARG A 26 11.01 16.16 -4.95
N ARG A 27 11.90 15.35 -5.53
CA ARG A 27 12.99 15.82 -6.42
C ARG A 27 12.56 16.12 -7.85
N ARG A 28 11.42 15.59 -8.29
CA ARG A 28 10.88 15.71 -9.65
C ARG A 28 10.71 17.17 -10.06
N ARG A 29 11.28 17.55 -11.21
CA ARG A 29 11.09 18.89 -11.78
C ARG A 29 9.67 19.04 -12.32
N ALA A 30 9.18 20.28 -12.38
CA ALA A 30 7.88 20.58 -12.97
C ALA A 30 7.80 20.03 -14.41
N GLY A 31 6.67 19.43 -14.77
CA GLY A 31 6.41 18.82 -16.07
C GLY A 31 7.11 17.49 -16.34
N HIS A 32 7.97 17.02 -15.44
CA HIS A 32 8.63 15.70 -15.54
C HIS A 32 7.85 14.64 -14.77
N ARG A 33 8.21 13.37 -14.95
CA ARG A 33 7.65 12.21 -14.23
C ARG A 33 8.74 11.50 -13.43
N ILE A 34 8.34 10.69 -12.46
CA ILE A 34 9.28 9.80 -11.78
C ILE A 34 9.57 8.56 -12.63
N ALA A 35 10.71 7.92 -12.42
CA ALA A 35 11.01 6.64 -13.06
C ALA A 35 10.10 5.54 -12.48
N MET A 36 9.42 4.80 -13.35
CA MET A 36 8.57 3.66 -12.97
C MET A 36 9.13 2.38 -13.59
N PRO A 37 9.04 1.24 -12.89
CA PRO A 37 9.46 -0.04 -13.46
C PRO A 37 8.61 -0.37 -14.70
N GLN A 38 9.18 -1.14 -15.61
CA GLN A 38 8.51 -1.59 -16.84
C GLN A 38 8.64 -3.11 -16.98
N GLY A 39 7.90 -3.70 -17.92
CA GLY A 39 8.02 -5.13 -18.24
C GLY A 39 7.79 -6.04 -17.04
N ARG A 40 8.75 -6.94 -16.77
CA ARG A 40 8.64 -7.98 -15.74
C ARG A 40 8.65 -7.39 -14.32
N ALA A 41 9.54 -6.43 -14.04
CA ALA A 41 9.60 -5.75 -12.74
C ALA A 41 8.27 -5.06 -12.38
N ALA A 42 7.60 -4.43 -13.35
CA ALA A 42 6.28 -3.84 -13.13
C ALA A 42 5.21 -4.91 -12.81
N ALA A 43 5.26 -6.07 -13.48
CA ALA A 43 4.35 -7.19 -13.21
C ALA A 43 4.61 -7.80 -11.83
N THR A 44 5.88 -7.93 -11.42
CA THR A 44 6.28 -8.42 -10.10
C THR A 44 5.82 -7.45 -9.01
N GLU A 45 6.00 -6.14 -9.16
CA GLU A 45 5.46 -5.17 -8.19
C GLU A 45 3.92 -5.26 -8.10
N LEU A 46 3.22 -5.42 -9.22
CA LEU A 46 1.77 -5.63 -9.23
C LEU A 46 1.39 -6.92 -8.50
N ALA A 47 2.16 -8.00 -8.65
CA ALA A 47 1.94 -9.23 -7.90
C ALA A 47 2.14 -9.04 -6.39
N LEU A 48 3.16 -8.29 -5.95
CA LEU A 48 3.39 -8.00 -4.53
C LEU A 48 2.21 -7.24 -3.90
N ARG A 49 1.64 -6.26 -4.61
CA ARG A 49 0.47 -5.46 -4.16
C ARG A 49 -0.82 -6.25 -4.07
N CYS A 50 -0.92 -7.37 -4.77
CA CYS A 50 -2.04 -8.30 -4.65
C CYS A 50 -2.01 -9.07 -3.32
N VAL A 51 -0.83 -9.26 -2.73
CA VAL A 51 -0.63 -10.02 -1.49
C VAL A 51 -0.75 -9.13 -0.25
N ASP A 52 -0.37 -7.85 -0.37
CA ASP A 52 -0.34 -6.78 0.67
C ASP A 52 -0.76 -7.22 2.09
N ALA A 53 0.23 -7.33 2.97
CA ALA A 53 0.09 -7.63 4.39
C ALA A 53 0.64 -6.49 5.28
N ILE A 54 0.62 -5.24 4.78
CA ILE A 54 1.16 -4.09 5.51
C ILE A 54 0.46 -3.91 6.86
N GLU A 55 -0.86 -4.01 6.90
CA GLU A 55 -1.63 -3.84 8.14
C GLU A 55 -1.27 -4.90 9.19
N GLU A 56 -1.15 -6.16 8.78
CA GLU A 56 -0.77 -7.26 9.67
C GLU A 56 0.66 -7.10 10.21
N VAL A 57 1.58 -6.57 9.40
CA VAL A 57 2.98 -6.35 9.81
C VAL A 57 3.11 -5.12 10.72
N ASP A 58 2.40 -4.04 10.43
CA ASP A 58 2.34 -2.85 11.31
C ASP A 58 1.71 -3.22 12.67
N PHE A 59 0.69 -4.08 12.66
CA PHE A 59 0.09 -4.62 13.88
C PHE A 59 1.09 -5.47 14.68
N LEU A 60 1.89 -6.31 14.01
CA LEU A 60 2.95 -7.09 14.65
C LEU A 60 4.00 -6.18 15.32
N ASP A 61 4.50 -5.17 14.62
CA ASP A 61 5.47 -4.22 15.18
C ASP A 61 4.91 -3.51 16.42
N ALA A 62 3.68 -2.98 16.33
CA ALA A 62 3.01 -2.29 17.42
C ALA A 62 2.79 -3.21 18.64
N ALA A 63 2.35 -4.46 18.42
CA ALA A 63 2.13 -5.42 19.49
C ALA A 63 3.43 -5.81 20.20
N LEU A 64 4.51 -6.05 19.44
CA LEU A 64 5.82 -6.40 19.99
C LEU A 64 6.43 -5.23 20.78
N ARG A 65 6.37 -4.00 20.26
CA ARG A 65 6.85 -2.79 20.97
C ARG A 65 6.01 -2.48 22.22
N THR A 66 4.70 -2.72 22.17
CA THR A 66 3.84 -2.63 23.37
C THR A 66 4.25 -3.67 24.43
N LEU A 67 4.52 -4.91 24.02
CA LEU A 67 5.05 -5.95 24.92
C LEU A 67 6.39 -5.53 25.53
N ALA A 68 7.30 -4.98 24.72
CA ALA A 68 8.59 -4.48 25.19
C ALA A 68 8.44 -3.38 26.24
N HIS A 69 7.52 -2.42 26.00
CA HIS A 69 7.16 -1.38 26.96
C HIS A 69 6.73 -1.97 28.30
N HIS A 70 5.79 -2.90 28.29
CA HIS A 70 5.27 -3.51 29.51
C HIS A 70 6.30 -4.40 30.22
N CYS A 71 7.19 -5.06 29.48
CA CYS A 71 8.34 -5.77 30.07
C CYS A 71 9.23 -4.80 30.84
N ALA A 72 9.59 -3.65 30.23
CA ALA A 72 10.40 -2.63 30.87
C ALA A 72 9.73 -2.07 32.14
N GLU A 73 8.44 -1.71 32.08
CA GLU A 73 7.68 -1.23 33.24
C GLU A 73 7.60 -2.26 34.37
N ALA A 74 7.44 -3.54 34.01
CA ALA A 74 7.40 -4.64 34.98
C ALA A 74 8.79 -5.05 35.50
N GLY A 75 9.88 -4.46 34.97
CA GLY A 75 11.25 -4.86 35.30
C GLY A 75 11.57 -6.30 34.90
N ARG A 76 10.93 -6.81 33.83
CA ARG A 76 11.03 -8.18 33.33
C ARG A 76 11.83 -8.22 32.03
N PRO A 77 12.59 -9.30 31.76
CA PRO A 77 13.25 -9.46 30.46
C PRO A 77 12.22 -9.65 29.34
N LEU A 78 12.64 -9.41 28.09
CA LEU A 78 11.88 -9.81 26.92
C LEU A 78 11.68 -11.34 26.93
N PRO A 79 10.49 -11.84 26.57
CA PRO A 79 10.27 -13.28 26.43
C PRO A 79 11.22 -13.91 25.41
N ALA A 80 11.75 -15.09 25.70
CA ALA A 80 12.54 -15.85 24.74
C ALA A 80 11.63 -16.38 23.62
N LEU A 81 11.68 -15.75 22.46
CA LEU A 81 10.81 -16.05 21.33
C LEU A 81 11.42 -17.15 20.45
N ALA A 82 10.66 -18.20 20.16
CA ALA A 82 11.04 -19.25 19.22
C ALA A 82 10.45 -19.01 17.83
N ALA A 83 9.17 -18.63 17.75
CA ALA A 83 8.49 -18.33 16.50
C ALA A 83 7.29 -17.40 16.68
N VAL A 84 6.86 -16.78 15.59
CA VAL A 84 5.63 -15.97 15.50
C VAL A 84 4.77 -16.49 14.37
N GLN A 85 3.50 -16.79 14.65
CA GLN A 85 2.49 -16.98 13.61
C GLN A 85 1.66 -15.70 13.49
N LEU A 86 1.68 -15.09 12.31
CA LEU A 86 0.92 -13.90 11.97
C LEU A 86 -0.18 -14.27 10.97
N GLY A 87 -1.43 -13.95 11.31
CA GLY A 87 -2.59 -14.10 10.44
C GLY A 87 -3.54 -12.91 10.56
N CYS A 88 -4.63 -12.93 9.79
CA CYS A 88 -5.61 -11.84 9.80
C CYS A 88 -6.37 -11.69 11.13
N GLU A 89 -6.47 -12.78 11.91
CA GLU A 89 -7.16 -12.77 13.20
C GLU A 89 -6.28 -12.25 14.34
N GLY A 90 -4.95 -12.22 14.16
CA GLY A 90 -4.01 -11.80 15.20
C GLY A 90 -2.65 -12.51 15.16
N ILE A 91 -1.97 -12.47 16.31
CA ILE A 91 -0.58 -12.94 16.49
C ILE A 91 -0.54 -14.05 17.54
N LEU A 92 0.11 -15.17 17.21
CA LEU A 92 0.58 -16.15 18.20
C LEU A 92 2.10 -16.07 18.36
N LEU A 93 2.56 -15.79 19.57
CA LEU A 93 3.97 -15.93 19.95
C LEU A 93 4.20 -17.31 20.54
N HIS A 94 5.18 -18.03 20.02
CA HIS A 94 5.66 -19.29 20.57
C HIS A 94 6.93 -19.02 21.33
N LEU A 95 6.87 -19.14 22.66
CA LEU A 95 8.02 -18.97 23.53
C LEU A 95 8.87 -20.24 23.53
N ALA A 96 10.19 -20.07 23.65
CA ALA A 96 11.12 -21.17 23.76
C ALA A 96 10.87 -21.96 25.05
N ASP A 97 11.05 -23.28 24.96
CA ASP A 97 10.96 -24.17 26.13
C ASP A 97 11.93 -23.72 27.22
N THR A 98 11.41 -23.60 28.45
CA THR A 98 12.22 -23.40 29.67
C THR A 98 12.44 -24.74 30.36
N ASP A 99 13.62 -24.94 30.96
CA ASP A 99 13.96 -26.18 31.67
C ASP A 99 13.02 -26.50 32.84
N SER A 100 12.23 -25.51 33.30
CA SER A 100 11.18 -25.69 34.28
C SER A 100 9.89 -24.93 33.93
N ALA A 101 8.73 -25.55 34.17
CA ALA A 101 7.42 -24.94 33.95
C ALA A 101 7.09 -23.80 34.94
N ASP A 102 7.72 -23.80 36.11
CA ASP A 102 7.56 -22.77 37.15
C ASP A 102 8.31 -21.46 36.82
N GLU A 103 9.23 -21.48 35.84
CA GLU A 103 9.96 -20.31 35.34
C GLU A 103 9.28 -19.62 34.15
N LEU A 104 8.19 -20.18 33.63
CA LEU A 104 7.48 -19.58 32.51
C LEU A 104 6.78 -18.30 32.96
N ALA A 105 7.24 -17.18 32.41
CA ALA A 105 6.76 -15.87 32.82
C ALA A 105 5.27 -15.69 32.45
N ALA A 106 4.50 -15.01 33.31
CA ALA A 106 3.10 -14.73 33.02
C ALA A 106 2.97 -13.79 31.81
N PRO A 107 2.00 -13.99 30.90
CA PRO A 107 1.80 -13.10 29.75
C PRO A 107 1.55 -11.66 30.21
N LEU A 108 2.01 -10.69 29.42
CA LEU A 108 1.75 -9.26 29.60
C LEU A 108 0.88 -8.75 28.44
N PRO A 109 -0.02 -7.76 28.68
CA PRO A 109 -0.78 -7.13 27.60
C PRO A 109 0.13 -6.66 26.45
N PRO A 110 -0.35 -6.67 25.19
CA PRO A 110 -1.68 -7.09 24.75
C PRO A 110 -1.84 -8.62 24.65
N PHE A 111 -0.83 -9.37 25.08
CA PHE A 111 -0.80 -10.83 24.97
C PHE A 111 -1.45 -11.53 26.16
N THR A 112 -2.09 -12.65 25.87
CA THR A 112 -2.66 -13.58 26.85
C THR A 112 -2.17 -15.00 26.58
N ALA A 113 -2.03 -15.84 27.62
CA ALA A 113 -1.63 -17.22 27.42
C ALA A 113 -2.81 -18.05 26.89
N THR A 114 -2.57 -18.95 25.96
CA THR A 114 -3.60 -19.91 25.53
C THR A 114 -3.86 -20.96 26.61
N GLU A 115 -5.13 -21.37 26.78
CA GLU A 115 -5.55 -22.24 27.91
C GLU A 115 -4.79 -23.58 27.97
N ASP A 116 -4.53 -24.18 26.82
CA ASP A 116 -3.89 -25.51 26.73
C ASP A 116 -2.36 -25.44 26.61
N ARG A 117 -1.80 -24.27 26.27
CA ARG A 117 -0.37 -24.09 25.99
C ARG A 117 0.11 -22.74 26.55
N PRO A 118 0.55 -22.68 27.81
CA PRO A 118 0.93 -21.41 28.45
C PRO A 118 2.15 -20.74 27.80
N GLN A 119 2.97 -21.51 27.07
CA GLN A 119 4.11 -21.02 26.27
C GLN A 119 3.70 -20.42 24.92
N VAL A 120 2.42 -20.50 24.56
CA VAL A 120 1.86 -19.87 23.37
C VAL A 120 1.00 -18.70 23.80
N TRP A 121 1.38 -17.50 23.37
CA TRP A 121 0.72 -16.26 23.73
C TRP A 121 -0.06 -15.69 22.54
N TRP A 122 -1.30 -15.28 22.77
CA TRP A 122 -2.24 -14.78 21.77
C TRP A 122 -2.51 -13.29 21.94
N CYS A 123 -2.52 -12.57 20.83
CA CYS A 123 -2.97 -11.18 20.71
C CYS A 123 -3.93 -11.06 19.52
N PRO A 124 -5.22 -10.76 19.74
CA PRO A 124 -6.20 -10.62 18.66
C PRO A 124 -6.02 -9.31 17.88
N ALA A 125 -6.30 -9.32 16.58
CA ALA A 125 -6.11 -8.17 15.67
C ALA A 125 -6.97 -6.95 16.03
N ASP A 126 -8.09 -7.14 16.73
CA ASP A 126 -9.00 -6.07 17.16
C ASP A 126 -8.75 -5.58 18.60
N THR A 127 -7.59 -5.93 19.19
CA THR A 127 -7.24 -5.51 20.54
C THR A 127 -7.18 -3.99 20.70
N GLY A 128 -7.74 -3.49 21.80
CA GLY A 128 -7.65 -2.09 22.21
C GLY A 128 -6.46 -1.78 23.12
N ASP A 129 -5.65 -2.79 23.46
CA ASP A 129 -4.59 -2.69 24.47
C ASP A 129 -3.22 -2.32 23.87
N LEU A 130 -3.18 -1.81 22.63
CA LEU A 130 -1.94 -1.29 22.03
C LEU A 130 -1.60 0.09 22.61
N ALA A 131 -0.30 0.31 22.83
CA ALA A 131 0.19 1.63 23.20
C ALA A 131 0.01 2.65 22.05
N ASP A 132 0.03 3.94 22.40
CA ASP A 132 -0.09 5.00 21.40
C ASP A 132 1.13 5.07 20.47
N ALA A 133 0.91 5.52 19.23
CA ALA A 133 1.95 5.56 18.22
C ALA A 133 3.14 6.47 18.57
N GLU A 134 2.94 7.52 19.39
CA GLU A 134 4.01 8.43 19.78
C GLU A 134 4.98 7.75 20.77
N LEU A 135 4.44 7.00 21.73
CA LEU A 135 5.23 6.15 22.62
C LEU A 135 5.95 5.04 21.86
N LEU A 136 5.24 4.32 20.98
CA LEU A 136 5.81 3.21 20.21
C LEU A 136 6.98 3.64 19.33
N GLY A 137 6.91 4.84 18.74
CA GLY A 137 8.00 5.40 17.92
C GLY A 137 9.29 5.71 18.69
N ARG A 138 9.28 5.65 20.03
CA ARG A 138 10.46 5.85 20.90
C ARG A 138 11.04 4.56 21.46
N ILE A 139 10.38 3.43 21.24
CA ILE A 139 10.78 2.13 21.78
C ILE A 139 11.51 1.38 20.68
N ASP A 140 12.74 0.96 20.93
CA ASP A 140 13.49 0.16 19.95
C ASP A 140 12.81 -1.18 19.64
N ALA A 141 13.14 -1.73 18.48
CA ALA A 141 12.67 -3.04 18.06
C ALA A 141 13.08 -4.13 19.07
N PRO A 142 12.14 -4.87 19.68
CA PRO A 142 12.49 -5.87 20.69
C PRO A 142 13.12 -7.14 20.11
N TYR A 143 12.67 -7.53 18.91
CA TYR A 143 13.17 -8.70 18.17
C TYR A 143 13.64 -8.27 16.76
N PRO A 144 14.74 -7.53 16.67
CA PRO A 144 15.16 -6.88 15.43
C PRO A 144 15.62 -7.85 14.34
N ALA A 145 16.00 -9.07 14.68
CA ALA A 145 16.37 -10.13 13.74
C ALA A 145 15.23 -11.11 13.43
N LEU A 146 13.97 -10.73 13.74
CA LEU A 146 12.80 -11.51 13.37
C LEU A 146 12.63 -11.51 11.84
N VAL A 147 12.70 -12.70 11.23
CA VAL A 147 12.66 -12.90 9.77
C VAL A 147 11.51 -13.80 9.36
N ALA A 148 10.88 -13.50 8.22
CA ALA A 148 9.87 -14.36 7.63
C ALA A 148 10.53 -15.61 7.02
N LEU A 149 10.28 -16.76 7.63
CA LEU A 149 10.84 -18.04 7.17
C LEU A 149 9.97 -18.69 6.09
N GLY A 150 8.65 -18.61 6.26
CA GLY A 150 7.72 -19.36 5.45
C GLY A 150 6.27 -19.18 5.84
N ASP A 151 5.46 -20.15 5.44
CA ASP A 151 4.11 -20.32 5.94
C ASP A 151 3.99 -21.62 6.74
N ASP A 152 3.08 -21.63 7.71
CA ASP A 152 2.76 -22.84 8.44
C ASP A 152 1.70 -23.70 7.72
N THR A 153 1.36 -24.85 8.31
CA THR A 153 0.30 -25.74 7.78
C THR A 153 -1.11 -25.11 7.71
N ARG A 154 -1.31 -23.94 8.32
CA ARG A 154 -2.57 -23.16 8.31
C ARG A 154 -2.48 -21.94 7.41
N GLU A 155 -1.42 -21.82 6.60
CA GLU A 155 -1.15 -20.67 5.73
C GLU A 155 -0.94 -19.34 6.49
N ALA A 156 -0.63 -19.41 7.79
CA ALA A 156 -0.19 -18.25 8.56
C ALA A 156 1.27 -17.95 8.22
N LEU A 157 1.63 -16.67 8.22
CA LEU A 157 3.00 -16.24 8.08
C LEU A 157 3.79 -16.66 9.32
N LEU A 158 4.89 -17.40 9.11
CA LEU A 158 5.77 -17.86 10.16
C LEU A 158 7.06 -17.05 10.18
N LEU A 159 7.33 -16.37 11.28
CA LEU A 159 8.58 -15.67 11.54
C LEU A 159 9.39 -16.33 12.64
N VAL A 160 10.71 -16.22 12.57
CA VAL A 160 11.67 -16.77 13.54
C VAL A 160 12.72 -15.74 13.90
N ASP A 161 13.19 -15.74 15.15
CA ASP A 161 14.24 -14.83 15.62
C ASP A 161 15.62 -15.43 15.37
N LEU A 162 16.36 -14.89 14.40
CA LEU A 162 17.67 -15.42 14.03
C LEU A 162 18.71 -15.32 15.14
N GLU A 163 18.59 -14.36 16.07
CA GLU A 163 19.52 -14.23 17.20
C GLU A 163 19.40 -15.41 18.16
N ARG A 164 18.19 -15.98 18.28
CA ARG A 164 17.96 -17.16 19.12
C ARG A 164 18.61 -18.40 18.52
N PHE A 165 18.44 -18.61 17.21
CA PHE A 165 18.99 -19.77 16.51
C PHE A 165 20.50 -19.64 16.30
N GLY A 166 21.00 -18.43 16.09
CA GLY A 166 22.41 -18.11 15.88
C GLY A 166 22.93 -18.52 14.50
N ALA A 167 22.75 -19.78 14.09
CA ALA A 167 23.19 -20.30 12.81
C ALA A 167 22.09 -21.07 12.06
N VAL A 168 21.90 -20.71 10.79
CA VAL A 168 21.07 -21.43 9.83
C VAL A 168 21.93 -21.86 8.64
N HIS A 169 21.82 -23.11 8.22
CA HIS A 169 22.50 -23.63 7.04
C HIS A 169 21.51 -24.21 6.04
N LEU A 170 21.52 -23.69 4.81
CA LEU A 170 20.59 -24.05 3.74
C LEU A 170 21.24 -25.06 2.79
N THR A 171 20.57 -26.18 2.57
CA THR A 171 20.96 -27.21 1.59
C THR A 171 19.86 -27.42 0.55
N GLY A 172 20.09 -28.30 -0.42
CA GLY A 172 19.11 -28.64 -1.46
C GLY A 172 19.18 -27.73 -2.69
N ALA A 173 18.28 -27.98 -3.65
CA ALA A 173 18.31 -27.38 -4.97
C ALA A 173 17.92 -25.90 -5.00
N THR A 174 17.11 -25.44 -4.03
CA THR A 174 16.59 -24.06 -3.98
C THR A 174 17.20 -23.20 -2.88
N ARG A 175 18.33 -23.62 -2.30
CA ARG A 175 18.99 -22.94 -1.17
C ARG A 175 19.34 -21.48 -1.42
N LEU A 176 19.77 -21.12 -2.64
CA LEU A 176 20.08 -19.72 -2.98
C LEU A 176 18.83 -18.86 -3.07
N GLN A 177 17.73 -19.42 -3.58
CA GLN A 177 16.43 -18.76 -3.66
C GLN A 177 15.87 -18.47 -2.26
N VAL A 178 16.06 -19.39 -1.31
CA VAL A 178 15.71 -19.18 0.11
C VAL A 178 16.66 -18.19 0.79
N LEU A 179 17.98 -18.30 0.57
CA LEU A 179 18.99 -17.36 1.10
C LEU A 179 18.65 -15.91 0.72
N ARG A 180 18.33 -15.70 -0.56
CA ARG A 180 17.96 -14.39 -1.12
C ARG A 180 16.61 -13.90 -0.59
N ALA A 181 15.65 -14.80 -0.37
CA ALA A 181 14.37 -14.45 0.24
C ALA A 181 14.56 -13.98 1.70
N LEU A 182 15.35 -14.70 2.51
CA LEU A 182 15.69 -14.30 3.88
C LEU A 182 16.46 -12.98 3.91
N GLY A 183 17.49 -12.84 3.07
CA GLY A 183 18.27 -11.61 2.97
C GLY A 183 17.43 -10.40 2.56
N THR A 184 16.53 -10.58 1.58
CA THR A 184 15.57 -9.54 1.18
C THR A 184 14.61 -9.23 2.33
N SER A 185 14.05 -10.24 3.00
CA SER A 185 13.14 -10.08 4.14
C SER A 185 13.77 -9.25 5.26
N LEU A 186 15.04 -9.49 5.58
CA LEU A 186 15.77 -8.70 6.59
C LEU A 186 16.02 -7.28 6.10
N ALA A 187 16.46 -7.11 4.85
CA ALA A 187 16.77 -5.80 4.27
C ALA A 187 15.55 -4.87 4.22
N VAL A 188 14.35 -5.41 3.99
CA VAL A 188 13.09 -4.64 3.93
C VAL A 188 12.23 -4.75 5.18
N SER A 189 12.72 -5.40 6.24
CA SER A 189 11.94 -5.62 7.46
C SER A 189 11.54 -4.28 8.08
N PRO A 190 10.24 -4.02 8.29
CA PRO A 190 9.80 -2.83 9.02
C PRO A 190 9.98 -2.97 10.53
N LEU A 191 10.25 -4.18 11.02
CA LEU A 191 10.38 -4.48 12.44
C LEU A 191 11.64 -3.89 13.05
N SER A 192 12.67 -3.57 12.25
CA SER A 192 13.91 -2.98 12.74
C SER A 192 14.52 -2.05 11.72
N SER A 193 14.98 -0.88 12.17
CA SER A 193 15.81 0.06 11.42
C SER A 193 17.31 -0.18 11.58
N ASP A 194 17.74 -0.88 12.62
CA ASP A 194 19.14 -0.82 13.08
C ASP A 194 19.94 -2.11 12.83
N LEU A 195 19.36 -3.09 12.13
CA LEU A 195 20.05 -4.32 11.73
C LEU A 195 21.13 -4.09 10.65
N GLU A 196 22.32 -4.67 10.80
CA GLU A 196 23.35 -4.72 9.76
C GLU A 196 23.38 -6.09 9.05
N ILE A 197 23.55 -6.09 7.73
CA ILE A 197 23.66 -7.33 6.93
C ILE A 197 24.99 -7.36 6.19
N ALA A 198 25.83 -8.35 6.48
CA ALA A 198 27.09 -8.60 5.80
C ALA A 198 26.90 -9.72 4.76
N VAL A 199 27.00 -9.39 3.47
CA VAL A 199 26.91 -10.38 2.38
C VAL A 199 28.30 -10.77 1.94
N ALA A 200 28.72 -12.00 2.18
CA ALA A 200 30.03 -12.50 1.77
C ALA A 200 29.94 -13.16 0.38
N GLY A 201 30.80 -12.72 -0.54
CA GLY A 201 30.86 -13.20 -1.91
C GLY A 201 29.84 -12.50 -2.83
N GLU A 202 30.26 -12.21 -4.06
CA GLU A 202 29.46 -11.45 -5.04
C GLU A 202 28.20 -12.21 -5.49
N ASP A 203 28.24 -13.54 -5.50
CA ASP A 203 27.19 -14.41 -6.03
C ASP A 203 26.12 -14.84 -5.01
N SER A 204 26.39 -14.65 -3.71
CA SER A 204 25.50 -15.04 -2.61
C SER A 204 24.14 -14.33 -2.72
N ALA A 205 24.16 -13.00 -2.77
CA ALA A 205 22.96 -12.17 -2.91
C ALA A 205 23.28 -10.90 -3.74
N PRO A 206 23.50 -11.04 -5.06
CA PRO A 206 23.94 -9.94 -5.90
C PRO A 206 22.92 -8.80 -5.90
N GLY A 207 23.38 -7.57 -5.68
CA GLY A 207 22.54 -6.37 -5.69
C GLY A 207 21.65 -6.16 -4.47
N LEU A 208 21.74 -6.99 -3.42
CA LEU A 208 20.97 -6.80 -2.18
C LEU A 208 21.25 -5.43 -1.51
N SER A 209 22.47 -4.90 -1.65
CA SER A 209 22.84 -3.54 -1.20
C SER A 209 22.17 -2.38 -1.94
N LEU A 210 21.48 -2.66 -3.05
CA LEU A 210 20.66 -1.67 -3.75
C LEU A 210 19.25 -1.58 -3.14
N ILE A 211 18.81 -2.64 -2.44
CA ILE A 211 17.52 -2.71 -1.75
C ILE A 211 17.57 -1.88 -0.47
N ASP A 212 18.65 -1.95 0.29
CA ASP A 212 18.79 -1.18 1.53
C ASP A 212 20.25 -0.85 1.86
N SER A 213 20.48 0.33 2.46
CA SER A 213 21.82 0.81 2.80
C SER A 213 22.48 0.04 3.96
N ARG A 214 21.70 -0.73 4.73
CA ARG A 214 22.20 -1.57 5.83
C ARG A 214 22.94 -2.82 5.37
N VAL A 215 22.89 -3.11 4.08
CA VAL A 215 23.53 -4.27 3.48
C VAL A 215 24.90 -3.89 2.96
N THR A 216 25.94 -4.48 3.53
CA THR A 216 27.33 -4.28 3.11
C THR A 216 27.84 -5.53 2.40
N PRO A 217 28.17 -5.46 1.10
CA PRO A 217 28.79 -6.57 0.39
C PRO A 217 30.29 -6.65 0.69
N TYR A 218 30.78 -7.87 0.88
CA TYR A 218 32.18 -8.22 1.08
C TYR A 218 32.62 -9.20 -0.02
N THR A 219 33.87 -9.08 -0.46
CA THR A 219 34.37 -9.91 -1.57
C THR A 219 34.67 -11.33 -1.12
N THR A 220 35.01 -11.51 0.16
CA THR A 220 35.38 -12.80 0.75
C THR A 220 34.68 -13.03 2.08
N LEU A 221 34.58 -14.30 2.49
CA LEU A 221 34.03 -14.66 3.80
C LEU A 221 34.90 -14.15 4.95
N ALA A 222 36.23 -14.14 4.79
CA ALA A 222 37.17 -13.61 5.78
C ALA A 222 36.90 -12.14 6.13
N GLU A 223 36.65 -11.28 5.13
CA GLU A 223 36.33 -9.87 5.35
C GLU A 223 35.04 -9.70 6.18
N ALA A 224 33.99 -10.47 5.85
CA ALA A 224 32.75 -10.45 6.60
C ALA A 224 32.94 -10.99 8.04
N ALA A 225 33.72 -12.06 8.20
CA ALA A 225 34.02 -12.67 9.49
C ALA A 225 34.78 -11.69 10.42
N ASP A 226 35.72 -10.91 9.89
CA ASP A 226 36.44 -9.89 10.65
C ASP A 226 35.53 -8.78 11.20
N VAL A 227 34.55 -8.35 10.39
CA VAL A 227 33.57 -7.33 10.79
C VAL A 227 32.66 -7.89 11.89
N VAL A 228 32.18 -9.11 11.72
CA VAL A 228 31.32 -9.80 12.71
C VAL A 228 32.05 -10.01 14.02
N ARG A 229 33.31 -10.46 13.99
CA ARG A 229 34.13 -10.62 15.19
C ARG A 229 34.35 -9.28 15.91
N THR A 230 34.52 -8.20 15.16
CA THR A 230 34.68 -6.85 15.72
C THR A 230 33.37 -6.34 16.33
N HIS A 231 32.23 -6.64 15.71
CA HIS A 231 30.90 -6.32 16.25
C HIS A 231 30.60 -7.15 17.51
N HIS A 232 30.76 -8.47 17.44
CA HIS A 232 30.63 -9.39 18.56
C HIS A 232 31.50 -8.98 19.75
N GLY A 233 32.80 -8.71 19.53
CA GLY A 233 33.71 -8.34 20.62
C GLY A 233 33.30 -7.06 21.36
N ARG A 234 32.68 -6.09 20.66
CA ARG A 234 32.13 -4.87 21.28
C ARG A 234 30.94 -5.20 22.17
N GLN A 235 29.95 -5.91 21.65
CA GLN A 235 28.75 -6.27 22.42
C GLN A 235 29.05 -7.23 23.56
N HIS A 236 29.92 -8.23 23.34
CA HIS A 236 30.34 -9.17 24.38
C HIS A 236 30.99 -8.46 25.57
N THR A 237 31.86 -7.48 25.29
CA THR A 237 32.49 -6.65 26.33
C THR A 237 31.45 -5.82 27.07
N ALA A 238 30.48 -5.23 26.37
CA ALA A 238 29.43 -4.41 26.97
C ALA A 238 28.50 -5.24 27.87
N LEU A 239 28.03 -6.40 27.38
CA LEU A 239 27.16 -7.31 28.12
C LEU A 239 27.87 -7.90 29.34
N SER A 240 29.12 -8.34 29.19
CA SER A 240 29.93 -8.89 30.29
C SER A 240 30.23 -7.87 31.39
N GLY A 241 30.23 -6.57 31.04
CA GLY A 241 30.40 -5.46 31.99
C GLY A 241 29.11 -5.04 32.70
N SER A 242 27.96 -5.58 32.28
CA SER A 242 26.64 -5.24 32.82
C SER A 242 26.15 -6.27 33.84
N ASP A 243 25.16 -5.90 34.66
CA ASP A 243 24.48 -6.83 35.56
C ASP A 243 23.54 -7.83 34.82
N ARG A 244 23.39 -7.68 33.49
CA ARG A 244 22.50 -8.45 32.63
C ARG A 244 23.27 -9.11 31.49
N THR A 245 23.62 -10.38 31.66
CA THR A 245 24.32 -11.17 30.62
C THR A 245 23.39 -11.73 29.54
N ASP A 246 22.08 -11.58 29.71
CA ASP A 246 21.08 -12.00 28.72
C ASP A 246 20.67 -10.84 27.81
N LEU A 247 20.68 -11.06 26.49
CA LEU A 247 20.40 -10.03 25.49
C LEU A 247 18.97 -9.46 25.63
N GLY A 248 17.98 -10.32 25.87
CA GLY A 248 16.59 -9.91 26.04
C GLY A 248 16.37 -9.08 27.30
N ALA A 249 17.08 -9.41 28.39
CA ALA A 249 17.10 -8.62 29.61
C ALA A 249 17.81 -7.27 29.45
N ALA A 250 18.94 -7.25 28.72
CA ALA A 250 19.70 -6.02 28.47
C ALA A 250 18.91 -5.02 27.59
N ARG A 251 18.21 -5.53 26.55
CA ARG A 251 17.29 -4.74 25.71
C ARG A 251 16.09 -4.21 26.48
N ALA A 252 15.40 -5.05 27.27
CA ALA A 252 14.24 -4.62 28.05
C ALA A 252 14.58 -3.50 29.05
N ALA A 253 15.80 -3.52 29.60
CA ALA A 253 16.24 -2.56 30.59
C ALA A 253 16.88 -1.30 29.97
N ASP A 254 17.11 -1.28 28.65
CA ASP A 254 17.79 -0.20 27.92
C ASP A 254 19.13 0.20 28.59
N THR A 255 19.89 -0.80 29.03
CA THR A 255 21.11 -0.61 29.85
C THR A 255 22.40 -0.56 29.06
N VAL A 256 22.37 -1.00 27.81
CA VAL A 256 23.54 -1.15 26.95
C VAL A 256 23.22 -0.52 25.59
N ASP A 257 23.93 0.55 25.28
CA ASP A 257 23.92 1.14 23.94
C ASP A 257 24.51 0.13 22.93
N GLU A 258 24.04 0.17 21.68
CA GLU A 258 24.59 -0.62 20.56
C GLU A 258 24.29 -2.13 20.52
N LEU A 259 23.09 -2.55 20.95
CA LEU A 259 22.63 -3.95 20.87
C LEU A 259 21.91 -4.31 19.55
N TRP A 260 22.19 -3.60 18.45
CA TRP A 260 21.59 -3.95 17.16
C TRP A 260 22.25 -5.20 16.56
N PRO A 261 21.52 -6.04 15.80
CA PRO A 261 22.10 -7.28 15.32
C PRO A 261 22.95 -7.11 14.06
N MET A 262 23.88 -8.04 13.90
CA MET A 262 24.62 -8.25 12.66
C MET A 262 24.34 -9.65 12.09
N VAL A 263 23.83 -9.70 10.87
CA VAL A 263 23.52 -10.96 10.16
C VAL A 263 24.49 -11.17 9.01
N VAL A 264 25.11 -12.35 8.95
CA VAL A 264 25.97 -12.75 7.82
C VAL A 264 25.17 -13.61 6.83
N LEU A 265 25.28 -13.30 5.54
CA LEU A 265 24.76 -14.12 4.45
C LEU A 265 25.92 -14.60 3.58
N ALA A 266 26.09 -15.91 3.42
CA ALA A 266 27.17 -16.46 2.60
C ALA A 266 26.78 -17.76 1.91
N ASP A 267 27.00 -17.87 0.61
CA ASP A 267 27.02 -19.17 -0.07
C ASP A 267 28.44 -19.74 -0.06
N LEU A 268 28.64 -20.82 0.67
CA LEU A 268 29.95 -21.45 0.89
C LEU A 268 30.46 -22.19 -0.35
N ASP A 269 29.59 -22.48 -1.32
CA ASP A 269 30.02 -23.08 -2.60
C ASP A 269 30.67 -22.04 -3.53
N SER A 270 30.09 -20.83 -3.59
CA SER A 270 30.62 -19.71 -4.38
C SER A 270 31.71 -18.91 -3.65
N CYS A 271 31.70 -18.91 -2.31
CA CYS A 271 32.72 -18.26 -1.47
C CYS A 271 33.35 -19.26 -0.48
N PRO A 272 34.09 -20.29 -0.95
CA PRO A 272 34.62 -21.33 -0.09
C PRO A 272 35.78 -20.84 0.78
N ASP A 273 35.56 -20.82 2.09
CA ASP A 273 36.57 -20.51 3.09
C ASP A 273 36.25 -21.22 4.42
N PRO A 274 36.68 -22.49 4.60
CA PRO A 274 36.33 -23.27 5.77
C PRO A 274 36.92 -22.71 7.07
N GLU A 275 38.07 -22.04 7.01
CA GLU A 275 38.71 -21.44 8.19
C GLU A 275 37.85 -20.29 8.72
N SER A 276 37.42 -19.38 7.85
CA SER A 276 36.53 -18.29 8.23
C SER A 276 35.14 -18.79 8.66
N ALA A 277 34.63 -19.86 8.04
CA ALA A 277 33.36 -20.48 8.45
C ALA A 277 33.44 -21.09 9.87
N GLU A 278 34.56 -21.73 10.22
CA GLU A 278 34.80 -22.25 11.58
C GLU A 278 34.93 -21.10 12.59
N GLN A 279 35.64 -20.02 12.25
CA GLN A 279 35.75 -18.83 13.10
C GLN A 279 34.38 -18.20 13.38
N LEU A 280 33.52 -18.11 12.37
CA LEU A 280 32.15 -17.66 12.49
C LEU A 280 31.32 -18.55 13.42
N ALA A 281 31.45 -19.88 13.32
CA ALA A 281 30.79 -20.80 14.23
C ALA A 281 31.30 -20.66 15.69
N GLN A 282 32.59 -20.40 15.87
CA GLN A 282 33.18 -20.15 17.20
C GLN A 282 32.64 -18.89 17.87
N VAL A 283 32.32 -17.84 17.09
CA VAL A 283 31.68 -16.60 17.62
C VAL A 283 30.35 -16.93 18.31
N LEU A 284 29.53 -17.79 17.70
CA LEU A 284 28.20 -18.15 18.23
C LEU A 284 28.25 -19.04 19.49
N GLN A 285 29.40 -19.63 19.81
CA GLN A 285 29.59 -20.49 20.98
C GLN A 285 30.04 -19.70 22.23
N GLN A 286 30.34 -18.40 22.11
CA GLN A 286 30.81 -17.58 23.22
C GLN A 286 29.65 -17.07 24.07
N GLU A 287 29.83 -17.08 25.39
CA GLU A 287 28.89 -16.53 26.37
C GLU A 287 29.47 -15.26 27.04
N PRO A 288 28.67 -14.21 27.29
CA PRO A 288 27.26 -14.08 26.90
C PRO A 288 27.05 -13.98 25.38
N ARG A 289 25.96 -14.55 24.88
CA ARG A 289 25.56 -14.41 23.47
C ARG A 289 25.33 -12.94 23.10
N THR A 290 25.77 -12.58 21.90
CA THR A 290 25.60 -11.23 21.32
C THR A 290 24.51 -11.23 20.25
N ALA A 291 24.15 -10.04 19.76
CA ALA A 291 23.21 -9.83 18.67
C ALA A 291 23.86 -10.22 17.32
N THR A 292 24.10 -11.51 17.10
CA THR A 292 24.81 -12.00 15.90
C THR A 292 24.13 -13.26 15.37
N ALA A 293 23.89 -13.29 14.06
CA ALA A 293 23.33 -14.45 13.40
C ALA A 293 24.01 -14.72 12.04
N ILE A 294 23.98 -15.98 11.61
CA ILE A 294 24.72 -16.44 10.44
C ILE A 294 23.81 -17.32 9.61
N ILE A 295 23.61 -16.97 8.34
CA ILE A 295 22.89 -17.78 7.36
C ILE A 295 23.87 -18.16 6.27
N THR A 296 24.09 -19.46 6.12
CA THR A 296 24.96 -20.01 5.08
C THR A 296 24.18 -20.90 4.13
N SER A 297 24.66 -21.06 2.89
CA SER A 297 24.19 -22.09 1.98
C SER A 297 25.34 -22.93 1.43
N GLY A 298 25.08 -24.21 1.13
CA GLY A 298 26.06 -25.10 0.51
C GLY A 298 25.45 -26.44 0.08
N HIS A 299 26.13 -27.17 -0.81
CA HIS A 299 25.72 -28.54 -1.14
C HIS A 299 26.17 -29.56 -0.09
N ALA A 300 27.29 -29.29 0.58
CA ALA A 300 27.74 -30.14 1.67
C ALA A 300 26.80 -29.94 2.86
N PRO A 301 26.31 -31.01 3.52
CA PRO A 301 25.66 -30.84 4.80
C PRO A 301 26.66 -30.19 5.76
N ALA A 302 26.21 -29.22 6.55
CA ALA A 302 27.00 -28.74 7.68
C ALA A 302 27.42 -29.98 8.50
N GLU A 303 28.72 -30.11 8.82
CA GLU A 303 29.16 -31.14 9.77
C GLU A 303 28.27 -31.01 11.02
N GLU A 304 27.80 -32.14 11.57
CA GLU A 304 26.78 -32.26 12.64
C GLU A 304 27.18 -31.49 13.93
N ALA A 305 27.22 -30.15 13.85
CA ALA A 305 27.35 -29.26 14.96
C ALA A 305 25.95 -29.12 15.57
N GLU A 306 25.78 -29.60 16.80
CA GLU A 306 24.51 -29.56 17.54
C GLU A 306 23.88 -28.15 17.62
N SER A 307 24.63 -27.09 17.30
CA SER A 307 24.22 -25.69 17.35
C SER A 307 23.76 -25.06 16.02
N VAL A 308 23.76 -25.78 14.89
CA VAL A 308 23.38 -25.22 13.57
C VAL A 308 22.03 -25.77 13.12
N TRP A 309 21.08 -24.89 12.78
CA TRP A 309 19.80 -25.30 12.22
C TRP A 309 19.92 -25.54 10.71
N VAL A 310 19.92 -26.81 10.30
CA VAL A 310 19.99 -27.20 8.90
C VAL A 310 18.60 -27.25 8.27
N LEU A 311 18.43 -26.55 7.15
CA LEU A 311 17.20 -26.51 6.35
C LEU A 311 17.47 -27.02 4.94
N ASP A 312 17.00 -28.23 4.65
CA ASP A 312 17.10 -28.83 3.32
C ASP A 312 15.93 -28.44 2.41
N THR A 313 16.16 -27.50 1.51
CA THR A 313 15.14 -26.89 0.64
C THR A 313 14.47 -27.85 -0.33
N ASP A 314 14.93 -29.10 -0.44
CA ASP A 314 14.25 -30.16 -1.21
C ASP A 314 13.07 -30.78 -0.44
N ASN A 315 12.97 -30.53 0.88
CA ASN A 315 11.84 -30.97 1.69
C ASN A 315 10.67 -29.98 1.63
N GLU A 316 9.44 -30.49 1.64
CA GLU A 316 8.24 -29.64 1.57
C GLU A 316 7.94 -28.89 2.88
N ALA A 317 8.37 -29.43 4.02
CA ALA A 317 8.09 -28.90 5.34
C ALA A 317 9.26 -29.13 6.31
N HIS A 318 9.45 -28.17 7.22
CA HIS A 318 10.54 -28.14 8.18
C HIS A 318 10.02 -27.90 9.60
N ALA A 319 10.46 -28.71 10.56
CA ALA A 319 10.16 -28.46 11.96
C ALA A 319 10.89 -27.20 12.44
N VAL A 320 10.19 -26.31 13.15
CA VAL A 320 10.82 -25.18 13.82
C VAL A 320 11.29 -25.61 15.21
N PRO A 321 12.59 -25.57 15.53
CA PRO A 321 13.11 -26.07 16.80
C PRO A 321 12.47 -25.37 18.01
N GLY A 322 12.13 -26.15 19.04
CA GLY A 322 11.48 -25.65 20.25
C GLY A 322 9.97 -25.39 20.09
N THR A 323 9.35 -25.84 19.00
CA THR A 323 7.90 -25.69 18.76
C THR A 323 7.30 -26.95 18.14
N ASP A 324 5.98 -27.04 18.06
CA ASP A 324 5.26 -28.07 17.31
C ASP A 324 4.96 -27.66 15.85
N LEU A 325 5.54 -26.55 15.40
CA LEU A 325 5.24 -25.97 14.09
C LEU A 325 6.04 -26.63 12.97
N GLN A 326 5.38 -26.69 11.81
CA GLN A 326 5.99 -27.07 10.54
C GLN A 326 5.92 -25.87 9.61
N CYS A 327 7.03 -25.59 8.93
CA CYS A 327 7.23 -24.46 8.05
C CYS A 327 7.47 -24.93 6.62
N ARG A 328 6.71 -24.39 5.68
CA ARG A 328 7.04 -24.45 4.25
C ARG A 328 7.83 -23.19 3.90
N LEU A 329 9.07 -23.36 3.49
CA LEU A 329 9.98 -22.23 3.22
C LEU A 329 9.48 -21.38 2.05
N VAL A 330 9.71 -20.08 2.14
CA VAL A 330 9.55 -19.17 1.01
C VAL A 330 10.88 -19.00 0.29
N ALA A 331 10.82 -19.10 -1.03
CA ALA A 331 11.95 -18.97 -1.93
C ALA A 331 11.56 -18.00 -3.06
N PHE A 332 12.50 -17.14 -3.46
CA PHE A 332 12.34 -16.29 -4.63
C PHE A 332 13.00 -16.93 -5.82
N SER A 333 12.26 -17.08 -6.92
CA SER A 333 12.91 -17.39 -8.19
C SER A 333 13.97 -16.32 -8.51
N ASP A 334 15.00 -16.70 -9.27
CA ASP A 334 16.05 -15.75 -9.66
C ASP A 334 15.47 -14.55 -10.43
N GLU A 335 14.35 -14.76 -11.13
CA GLU A 335 13.60 -13.73 -11.83
C GLU A 335 12.91 -12.75 -10.88
N GLU A 336 12.16 -13.26 -9.88
CA GLU A 336 11.51 -12.43 -8.86
C GLU A 336 12.52 -11.62 -8.06
N TYR A 337 13.64 -12.24 -7.66
CA TYR A 337 14.72 -11.55 -6.96
C TYR A 337 15.32 -10.42 -7.80
N ALA A 338 15.65 -10.69 -9.08
CA ALA A 338 16.19 -9.68 -9.98
C ALA A 338 15.21 -8.50 -10.19
N ASP A 339 13.91 -8.79 -10.27
CA ASP A 339 12.87 -7.76 -10.44
C ASP A 339 12.73 -6.85 -9.21
N VAL A 340 12.87 -7.42 -7.99
CA VAL A 340 12.89 -6.63 -6.75
C VAL A 340 14.12 -5.71 -6.72
N VAL A 341 15.30 -6.23 -7.10
CA VAL A 341 16.53 -5.42 -7.21
C VAL A 341 16.38 -4.33 -8.27
N GLU A 342 15.80 -4.63 -9.44
CA GLU A 342 15.52 -3.64 -10.50
C GLU A 342 14.55 -2.55 -10.01
N SER A 343 13.51 -2.92 -9.28
CA SER A 343 12.54 -1.98 -8.70
C SER A 343 13.20 -1.07 -7.65
N ALA A 344 14.10 -1.63 -6.84
CA ALA A 344 14.90 -0.87 -5.87
C ALA A 344 15.85 0.12 -6.55
N LEU A 345 16.50 -0.28 -7.65
CA LEU A 345 17.32 0.60 -8.49
C LEU A 345 16.50 1.72 -9.12
N THR A 346 15.37 1.38 -9.74
CA THR A 346 14.50 2.33 -10.44
C THR A 346 13.95 3.39 -9.50
N SER A 347 13.50 2.98 -8.30
CA SER A 347 12.99 3.88 -7.26
C SER A 347 14.09 4.74 -6.59
N SER A 348 15.36 4.33 -6.69
CA SER A 348 16.51 5.12 -6.21
C SER A 348 17.08 6.07 -7.26
N SER A 349 16.57 6.01 -8.50
CA SER A 349 17.05 6.86 -9.59
C SER A 349 16.94 8.34 -9.22
N GLN A 350 18.03 9.07 -9.41
CA GLN A 350 18.08 10.52 -9.18
C GLN A 350 17.56 11.34 -10.37
N THR A 351 17.40 10.70 -11.53
CA THR A 351 16.93 11.37 -12.75
C THR A 351 15.43 11.21 -12.91
N ASP A 352 14.74 12.33 -13.11
CA ASP A 352 13.35 12.33 -13.57
C ASP A 352 13.26 12.03 -15.08
N VAL A 353 12.07 11.62 -15.50
CA VAL A 353 11.77 11.26 -16.88
C VAL A 353 11.06 12.43 -17.55
N ALA A 354 11.55 12.86 -18.71
CA ALA A 354 10.87 13.90 -19.50
C ALA A 354 9.44 13.42 -19.88
N PRO A 355 8.47 14.34 -20.02
CA PRO A 355 7.13 13.96 -20.43
C PRO A 355 7.19 13.30 -21.81
N GLU A 356 6.70 12.06 -21.92
CA GLU A 356 6.39 11.51 -23.23
C GLU A 356 5.29 12.36 -23.87
N PRO A 357 5.36 12.64 -25.19
CA PRO A 357 4.27 13.33 -25.87
C PRO A 357 3.00 12.52 -25.68
N SER A 358 2.01 13.11 -24.98
CA SER A 358 0.72 12.48 -24.79
C SER A 358 0.17 12.07 -26.15
N PRO A 359 -0.39 10.85 -26.31
CA PRO A 359 -1.25 10.59 -27.46
C PRO A 359 -2.31 11.70 -27.48
N ALA A 360 -2.58 12.22 -28.69
CA ALA A 360 -3.49 13.34 -28.89
C ALA A 360 -4.80 13.10 -28.14
N PRO A 361 -5.41 14.14 -27.53
CA PRO A 361 -6.65 13.99 -26.79
C PRO A 361 -7.66 13.24 -27.66
N VAL A 362 -8.18 12.14 -27.13
CA VAL A 362 -9.28 11.42 -27.76
C VAL A 362 -10.45 12.38 -27.75
N THR A 363 -10.71 12.98 -28.91
CA THR A 363 -11.90 13.78 -29.11
C THR A 363 -13.09 12.86 -28.93
N TRP A 364 -13.77 13.01 -27.80
CA TRP A 364 -15.11 12.45 -27.61
C TRP A 364 -15.98 13.12 -28.65
N ALA A 365 -16.11 12.50 -29.81
CA ALA A 365 -17.02 12.96 -30.84
C ALA A 365 -18.41 13.01 -30.20
N LYS A 366 -18.84 14.22 -29.82
CA LYS A 366 -20.28 14.52 -29.77
C LYS A 366 -20.79 14.09 -31.13
N ALA A 367 -21.80 13.22 -31.14
CA ALA A 367 -22.50 12.89 -32.37
C ALA A 367 -22.92 14.20 -33.04
N GLU A 368 -22.29 14.53 -34.18
CA GLU A 368 -22.58 15.76 -34.91
C GLU A 368 -23.96 15.67 -35.58
N ASP A 369 -24.75 16.71 -35.30
CA ASP A 369 -25.85 17.36 -36.01
C ASP A 369 -26.85 16.57 -36.88
N SER A 370 -28.13 16.76 -36.51
CA SER A 370 -29.24 16.90 -37.45
C SER A 370 -29.75 18.34 -37.42
N PRO A 371 -30.27 18.88 -38.54
CA PRO A 371 -30.12 20.29 -38.89
C PRO A 371 -31.09 21.25 -38.18
N ALA A 372 -30.53 22.42 -37.86
CA ALA A 372 -31.09 23.75 -37.67
C ALA A 372 -32.62 23.94 -37.57
N ASP A 373 -33.04 24.58 -36.48
CA ASP A 373 -34.15 25.55 -36.46
C ASP A 373 -33.80 26.76 -35.56
N PRO A 374 -34.39 27.95 -35.80
CA PRO A 374 -33.72 29.24 -35.60
C PRO A 374 -33.80 29.83 -34.17
N ALA A 375 -32.90 30.79 -33.98
CA ALA A 375 -32.61 31.62 -32.80
C ALA A 375 -33.81 32.03 -31.92
N VAL A 376 -33.60 31.89 -30.61
CA VAL A 376 -34.37 32.55 -29.53
C VAL A 376 -33.36 33.28 -28.62
N PRO A 377 -33.60 34.55 -28.21
CA PRO A 377 -32.59 35.40 -27.59
C PRO A 377 -32.32 35.07 -26.11
N ALA A 378 -31.12 35.45 -25.68
CA ALA A 378 -30.56 35.23 -24.35
C ALA A 378 -31.46 35.72 -23.21
N VAL A 379 -31.76 34.80 -22.28
CA VAL A 379 -32.28 35.09 -20.94
C VAL A 379 -31.21 34.61 -19.95
N ALA A 380 -30.83 35.51 -19.05
CA ALA A 380 -29.91 35.21 -17.96
C ALA A 380 -30.55 34.22 -16.98
N GLU A 381 -29.87 33.11 -16.72
CA GLU A 381 -30.26 32.15 -15.68
C GLU A 381 -29.52 32.39 -14.36
N PRO A 382 -30.18 32.12 -13.22
CA PRO A 382 -29.70 32.46 -11.89
C PRO A 382 -28.69 31.43 -11.35
N VAL A 383 -27.78 31.92 -10.50
CA VAL A 383 -26.78 31.13 -9.78
C VAL A 383 -27.48 30.18 -8.77
N PRO A 384 -27.26 28.85 -8.82
CA PRO A 384 -27.69 27.96 -7.75
C PRO A 384 -26.67 27.96 -6.61
N SER A 385 -27.16 28.20 -5.39
CA SER A 385 -26.39 28.04 -4.15
C SER A 385 -26.13 26.56 -3.88
N SER A 386 -24.88 26.13 -4.03
CA SER A 386 -24.41 24.79 -3.65
C SER A 386 -24.25 24.67 -2.13
N ARG A 387 -24.80 23.59 -1.57
CA ARG A 387 -24.54 23.16 -0.18
C ARG A 387 -23.13 22.59 -0.10
N GLU A 388 -22.29 23.21 0.71
CA GLU A 388 -20.91 22.82 0.95
C GLU A 388 -20.81 21.57 1.84
N SER A 389 -20.09 20.57 1.36
CA SER A 389 -19.40 19.58 2.20
C SER A 389 -17.91 19.83 1.98
N GLY A 390 -17.30 20.63 2.86
CA GLY A 390 -15.92 21.10 2.76
C GLY A 390 -15.11 20.83 4.03
N SER A 391 -13.81 20.55 3.83
CA SER A 391 -12.78 20.26 4.83
C SER A 391 -12.58 21.37 5.88
N LEU A 392 -12.22 20.97 7.10
CA LEU A 392 -12.04 21.81 8.30
C LEU A 392 -10.98 22.92 8.14
N LEU A 393 -9.97 22.69 7.28
CA LEU A 393 -8.91 23.66 6.97
C LEU A 393 -9.34 24.80 6.02
N ALA A 394 -10.38 24.59 5.20
CA ALA A 394 -10.91 25.62 4.30
C ALA A 394 -11.94 26.53 5.00
N ARG A 395 -12.61 26.04 6.04
CA ARG A 395 -13.71 26.74 6.72
C ARG A 395 -13.29 27.89 7.63
N LEU A 396 -12.02 27.97 8.04
CA LEU A 396 -11.52 29.03 8.91
C LEU A 396 -11.42 30.40 8.23
N ALA A 397 -11.59 30.47 6.90
CA ALA A 397 -11.47 31.71 6.14
C ALA A 397 -12.81 32.45 5.88
N ASP A 398 -13.96 31.85 6.17
CA ASP A 398 -15.27 32.32 5.67
C ASP A 398 -16.33 32.66 6.74
N LEU A 399 -15.93 32.96 7.99
CA LEU A 399 -16.88 33.40 9.03
C LEU A 399 -16.64 34.85 9.45
N ASP A 400 -17.44 35.77 8.89
CA ASP A 400 -18.09 36.89 9.60
C ASP A 400 -18.93 37.75 8.63
N ALA A 401 -20.26 37.68 8.72
CA ALA A 401 -21.19 38.80 8.51
C ALA A 401 -22.66 38.43 8.79
N ASP A 402 -23.36 39.40 9.38
CA ASP A 402 -24.68 39.37 10.03
C ASP A 402 -25.92 38.94 9.20
N ALA A 403 -26.91 38.40 9.93
CA ALA A 403 -28.30 38.22 9.51
C ALA A 403 -29.13 39.51 9.71
N PRO A 404 -30.29 39.65 9.02
CA PRO A 404 -31.53 39.64 9.80
C PRO A 404 -32.79 39.01 9.15
N THR A 405 -33.60 38.50 10.06
CA THR A 405 -35.05 38.18 10.19
C THR A 405 -36.08 38.60 9.13
N SER A 406 -37.00 37.70 8.75
CA SER A 406 -38.47 37.83 8.94
C SER A 406 -39.27 36.64 8.35
N VAL A 407 -40.45 36.39 8.93
CA VAL A 407 -41.35 35.22 8.81
C VAL A 407 -42.67 35.61 8.07
N PRO A 408 -43.70 34.75 7.87
CA PRO A 408 -44.06 34.15 6.58
C PRO A 408 -45.53 34.41 6.15
N ALA A 409 -45.93 33.93 4.95
CA ALA A 409 -47.30 33.56 4.55
C ALA A 409 -47.22 33.08 3.09
N GLY A 410 -47.95 32.11 2.57
CA GLY A 410 -49.05 31.28 3.02
C GLY A 410 -49.52 30.53 1.77
N ASP A 411 -49.74 29.22 1.88
CA ASP A 411 -50.38 28.41 0.84
C ASP A 411 -51.91 28.65 0.91
N PRO A 412 -52.70 28.47 -0.17
CA PRO A 412 -53.20 27.12 -0.42
C PRO A 412 -53.55 26.79 -1.89
N GLY A 413 -53.36 25.50 -2.23
CA GLY A 413 -54.52 24.65 -2.51
C GLY A 413 -54.76 24.17 -3.95
N GLY A 414 -54.91 22.85 -4.08
CA GLY A 414 -56.14 22.28 -4.66
C GLY A 414 -56.00 21.31 -5.84
N GLY A 415 -56.40 20.06 -5.59
CA GLY A 415 -57.14 19.20 -6.52
C GLY A 415 -56.32 18.13 -7.26
N THR A 416 -56.36 16.84 -6.88
CA THR A 416 -57.34 15.78 -7.28
C THR A 416 -57.42 15.56 -8.80
N ALA A 417 -57.46 14.36 -9.39
CA ALA A 417 -57.39 12.94 -9.02
C ALA A 417 -57.60 12.14 -10.34
N ALA A 418 -57.40 10.82 -10.25
CA ALA A 418 -57.91 9.74 -11.14
C ALA A 418 -57.01 9.32 -12.33
N GLU A 419 -56.43 8.11 -12.31
CA GLU A 419 -57.03 6.75 -12.51
C GLU A 419 -57.39 6.44 -13.96
N ALA A 420 -56.68 5.47 -14.56
CA ALA A 420 -57.28 4.41 -15.37
C ALA A 420 -56.24 3.32 -15.68
N GLU A 421 -56.55 2.10 -15.25
CA GLU A 421 -55.85 0.83 -15.48
C GLU A 421 -56.59 0.04 -16.62
N PRO A 422 -56.31 -1.26 -16.91
CA PRO A 422 -55.85 -1.82 -18.18
C PRO A 422 -56.94 -2.65 -18.93
N PRO A 423 -56.62 -3.55 -19.90
CA PRO A 423 -56.30 -4.96 -19.55
C PRO A 423 -55.37 -5.76 -20.52
N SER A 424 -54.92 -6.94 -20.04
CA SER A 424 -54.14 -8.04 -20.67
C SER A 424 -54.97 -8.92 -21.67
N PRO A 425 -54.68 -10.22 -22.02
CA PRO A 425 -53.48 -11.11 -21.90
C PRO A 425 -53.16 -12.12 -23.08
N LEU A 426 -51.95 -12.75 -23.05
CA LEU A 426 -51.47 -14.15 -23.41
C LEU A 426 -51.90 -14.87 -24.74
N PRO A 427 -51.42 -16.09 -25.15
CA PRO A 427 -50.35 -17.04 -24.70
C PRO A 427 -49.38 -17.57 -25.84
N THR A 428 -48.12 -18.02 -25.63
CA THR A 428 -47.50 -19.32 -25.21
C THR A 428 -47.17 -20.39 -26.31
N ALA A 429 -45.85 -20.62 -26.50
CA ALA A 429 -45.06 -21.87 -26.76
C ALA A 429 -45.06 -22.60 -28.16
N PRO A 430 -44.28 -23.70 -28.36
CA PRO A 430 -42.80 -23.88 -28.45
C PRO A 430 -42.33 -24.80 -29.62
N GLU A 431 -41.02 -25.02 -29.86
CA GLU A 431 -40.38 -26.34 -30.22
C GLU A 431 -38.88 -26.25 -30.65
N ALA A 432 -38.17 -27.39 -30.56
CA ALA A 432 -36.71 -27.61 -30.62
C ALA A 432 -36.23 -28.26 -31.97
N PRO A 433 -35.22 -29.17 -32.05
CA PRO A 433 -33.79 -28.92 -32.36
C PRO A 433 -33.15 -29.74 -33.52
N GLY A 434 -31.87 -29.43 -33.87
CA GLY A 434 -30.86 -30.30 -34.56
C GLY A 434 -30.50 -29.92 -36.02
N PRO A 435 -29.42 -30.46 -36.68
CA PRO A 435 -28.25 -31.25 -36.23
C PRO A 435 -26.86 -30.80 -36.85
N ALA A 436 -25.79 -31.57 -36.57
CA ALA A 436 -24.36 -31.40 -36.98
C ALA A 436 -24.02 -31.94 -38.40
N ALA A 437 -23.02 -31.41 -39.15
CA ALA A 437 -21.58 -31.81 -39.30
C ALA A 437 -21.07 -31.36 -40.72
N PRO A 438 -19.83 -31.57 -41.26
CA PRO A 438 -18.46 -31.79 -40.73
C PRO A 438 -17.30 -30.94 -41.39
N GLN A 439 -16.12 -30.95 -40.73
CA GLN A 439 -14.69 -30.91 -41.20
C GLN A 439 -14.16 -29.92 -42.27
N THR A 440 -13.02 -29.25 -41.98
CA THR A 440 -11.70 -29.46 -42.65
C THR A 440 -10.53 -28.81 -41.89
N ASP A 441 -9.40 -29.53 -41.88
CA ASP A 441 -8.09 -29.16 -41.35
C ASP A 441 -7.38 -28.06 -42.17
N ALA A 442 -6.72 -27.13 -41.47
CA ALA A 442 -5.53 -26.44 -41.97
C ALA A 442 -4.60 -26.05 -40.81
N THR A 443 -3.37 -26.55 -40.91
CA THR A 443 -2.26 -26.54 -39.95
C THR A 443 -1.60 -25.17 -39.81
N SER A 444 -1.26 -24.74 -38.59
CA SER A 444 -0.04 -23.97 -38.28
C SER A 444 0.22 -23.83 -36.77
N PRO A 445 1.49 -23.61 -36.37
CA PRO A 445 2.07 -24.10 -35.13
C PRO A 445 2.00 -23.07 -34.00
N SER A 446 1.81 -23.54 -32.77
CA SER A 446 2.29 -22.97 -31.49
C SER A 446 1.48 -23.60 -30.37
N ARG A 447 1.91 -24.77 -29.89
CA ARG A 447 1.47 -25.32 -28.60
C ARG A 447 2.62 -25.17 -27.62
N ILE A 448 2.71 -23.99 -27.01
CA ILE A 448 3.30 -23.89 -25.68
C ILE A 448 2.26 -24.56 -24.76
N VAL A 449 2.60 -25.74 -24.27
CA VAL A 449 1.84 -26.37 -23.17
C VAL A 449 2.28 -25.64 -21.91
N LEU A 450 1.50 -24.63 -21.51
CA LEU A 450 1.64 -24.01 -20.19
C LEU A 450 1.22 -25.06 -19.12
N PRO A 451 2.01 -25.24 -18.05
CA PRO A 451 1.62 -26.10 -16.95
C PRO A 451 0.35 -25.56 -16.27
N ALA A 452 -0.45 -26.46 -15.70
CA ALA A 452 -1.67 -26.13 -14.97
C ALA A 452 -1.34 -25.18 -13.81
N THR A 453 -1.89 -23.97 -13.86
CA THR A 453 -1.63 -22.89 -12.91
C THR A 453 -2.53 -23.04 -11.68
N ALA A 454 -1.90 -22.96 -10.51
CA ALA A 454 -2.48 -23.06 -9.18
C ALA A 454 -3.47 -21.91 -8.88
N SER A 455 -4.38 -22.18 -7.95
CA SER A 455 -5.30 -21.21 -7.34
C SER A 455 -4.54 -20.08 -6.64
N ILE A 456 -5.24 -18.96 -6.46
CA ILE A 456 -4.70 -17.68 -6.02
C ILE A 456 -5.10 -17.47 -4.57
N PRO A 457 -4.19 -16.89 -3.78
CA PRO A 457 -4.14 -17.20 -2.37
C PRO A 457 -4.63 -16.04 -1.51
N GLN A 458 -5.23 -16.40 -0.39
CA GLN A 458 -5.63 -15.47 0.66
C GLN A 458 -4.83 -15.88 1.91
N VAL A 459 -4.29 -14.92 2.68
CA VAL A 459 -3.89 -15.22 4.07
C VAL A 459 -5.19 -15.48 4.83
N LYS A 460 -5.60 -16.75 4.86
CA LYS A 460 -6.82 -17.23 5.53
C LYS A 460 -6.44 -18.27 6.57
N ALA A 461 -5.49 -17.90 7.43
CA ALA A 461 -5.20 -18.70 8.60
C ALA A 461 -6.25 -18.39 9.66
N GLN A 462 -7.23 -19.28 9.80
CA GLN A 462 -8.10 -19.30 10.97
C GLN A 462 -7.27 -19.86 12.13
N LEU A 463 -6.58 -18.96 12.83
CA LEU A 463 -5.86 -19.29 14.06
C LEU A 463 -6.92 -19.69 15.12
N PRO A 464 -6.67 -20.71 15.95
CA PRO A 464 -7.65 -21.18 16.92
C PRO A 464 -7.97 -20.07 17.91
N GLU A 465 -9.23 -19.66 17.98
CA GLU A 465 -9.74 -18.82 19.06
C GLU A 465 -9.66 -19.62 20.37
N PRO A 466 -8.98 -19.13 21.42
CA PRO A 466 -9.19 -19.65 22.76
C PRO A 466 -10.62 -19.35 23.20
N VAL A 467 -11.26 -20.31 23.86
CA VAL A 467 -12.67 -20.24 24.26
C VAL A 467 -12.86 -19.13 25.29
N THR A 468 -13.48 -18.03 24.89
CA THR A 468 -13.81 -16.92 25.77
C THR A 468 -14.76 -17.38 26.90
N PRO A 469 -14.49 -17.07 28.19
CA PRO A 469 -15.47 -17.28 29.25
C PRO A 469 -16.72 -16.42 29.00
N PRO A 470 -17.90 -16.87 29.45
CA PRO A 470 -19.18 -16.32 29.00
C PRO A 470 -19.34 -14.86 29.45
N ALA A 471 -19.34 -13.95 28.48
CA ALA A 471 -19.77 -12.57 28.69
C ALA A 471 -21.25 -12.52 29.11
N PRO A 472 -21.64 -11.55 29.96
CA PRO A 472 -23.03 -11.38 30.38
C PRO A 472 -23.93 -11.01 29.19
N ALA A 473 -25.19 -11.46 29.28
CA ALA A 473 -26.17 -11.51 28.21
C ALA A 473 -26.35 -10.21 27.39
N PRO A 474 -26.64 -10.34 26.07
CA PRO A 474 -26.83 -9.21 25.18
C PRO A 474 -28.06 -8.37 25.55
N GLN A 475 -27.87 -7.05 25.65
CA GLN A 475 -28.97 -6.09 25.68
C GLN A 475 -29.60 -6.00 24.29
N GLU A 476 -30.92 -6.02 24.26
CA GLU A 476 -31.75 -5.99 23.05
C GLU A 476 -31.45 -4.76 22.18
N PRO A 477 -31.36 -4.92 20.84
CA PRO A 477 -31.19 -3.79 19.94
C PRO A 477 -32.44 -2.90 19.97
N THR A 478 -32.19 -1.63 20.28
CA THR A 478 -33.17 -0.55 20.11
C THR A 478 -33.51 -0.43 18.62
N PRO A 479 -34.78 -0.35 18.21
CA PRO A 479 -35.12 -0.23 16.80
C PRO A 479 -34.65 1.13 16.28
N ALA A 480 -33.63 1.10 15.43
CA ALA A 480 -33.24 2.23 14.60
C ALA A 480 -34.42 2.60 13.71
N GLY A 481 -35.02 3.76 13.98
CA GLY A 481 -36.01 4.37 13.11
C GLY A 481 -35.38 4.62 11.74
N ALA A 482 -35.83 3.84 10.75
CA ALA A 482 -35.60 4.14 9.35
C ALA A 482 -36.20 5.52 9.06
N ILE A 483 -35.36 6.52 8.91
CA ILE A 483 -35.74 7.78 8.27
C ILE A 483 -35.78 7.46 6.76
N PRO A 484 -36.95 7.51 6.11
CA PRO A 484 -37.00 7.47 4.65
C PRO A 484 -36.53 8.85 4.16
N THR A 485 -35.33 8.91 3.58
CA THR A 485 -34.88 10.10 2.86
C THR A 485 -35.79 10.28 1.64
N PRO A 486 -36.56 11.37 1.52
CA PRO A 486 -37.32 11.65 0.30
C PRO A 486 -36.33 12.01 -0.80
N GLY A 487 -36.29 11.25 -1.88
CA GLY A 487 -35.54 11.61 -3.07
C GLY A 487 -36.12 12.91 -3.67
N PRO A 488 -35.29 13.89 -4.05
CA PRO A 488 -35.78 14.97 -4.88
C PRO A 488 -35.98 14.42 -6.30
N ALA A 489 -37.25 14.35 -6.71
CA ALA A 489 -37.60 14.38 -8.12
C ALA A 489 -37.21 15.76 -8.66
N GLY A 490 -36.29 15.76 -9.62
CA GLY A 490 -35.79 16.92 -10.33
C GLY A 490 -34.86 16.44 -11.43
N GLU A 491 -35.39 16.35 -12.64
CA GLU A 491 -34.68 15.94 -13.85
C GLU A 491 -33.59 16.96 -14.20
N ASP A 492 -32.35 16.57 -13.94
CA ASP A 492 -31.17 16.87 -14.75
C ASP A 492 -30.30 15.61 -14.67
N THR A 493 -30.62 14.59 -15.48
CA THR A 493 -29.90 13.31 -15.42
C THR A 493 -28.52 13.47 -16.06
N ALA A 494 -27.56 13.96 -15.26
CA ALA A 494 -26.16 14.04 -15.64
C ALA A 494 -25.65 12.67 -16.11
N ASP A 495 -24.83 12.66 -17.16
CA ASP A 495 -24.17 11.45 -17.64
C ASP A 495 -23.26 10.85 -16.56
N PRO A 496 -23.02 9.52 -16.56
CA PRO A 496 -22.14 8.88 -15.59
C PRO A 496 -20.73 9.48 -15.59
N LEU A 497 -20.22 9.80 -14.40
CA LEU A 497 -18.89 10.37 -14.18
C LEU A 497 -18.09 9.50 -13.21
N VAL A 498 -16.97 8.99 -13.71
CA VAL A 498 -15.92 8.34 -12.93
C VAL A 498 -15.05 9.39 -12.27
N ARG A 499 -14.84 9.25 -10.97
CA ARG A 499 -14.06 10.20 -10.17
C ARG A 499 -12.89 9.49 -9.49
N VAL A 500 -11.66 9.76 -9.92
CA VAL A 500 -10.41 9.14 -9.41
C VAL A 500 -9.44 10.15 -8.78
N LEU A 501 -9.67 11.46 -8.93
CA LEU A 501 -8.89 12.51 -8.29
C LEU A 501 -9.33 12.71 -6.83
N GLY A 502 -9.08 11.70 -5.99
CA GLY A 502 -9.55 11.60 -4.61
C GLY A 502 -10.20 10.24 -4.34
N PRO A 503 -11.19 10.17 -3.43
CA PRO A 503 -11.91 8.93 -3.17
C PRO A 503 -12.59 8.39 -4.43
N VAL A 504 -12.34 7.12 -4.77
CA VAL A 504 -12.85 6.53 -6.01
C VAL A 504 -14.37 6.39 -5.96
N ASP A 505 -15.05 6.94 -6.96
CA ASP A 505 -16.52 6.97 -7.01
C ASP A 505 -17.05 7.03 -8.45
N VAL A 506 -18.30 6.59 -8.64
CA VAL A 506 -19.05 6.71 -9.90
C VAL A 506 -20.39 7.36 -9.60
N THR A 507 -20.58 8.56 -10.14
CA THR A 507 -21.82 9.35 -9.99
C THR A 507 -22.59 9.38 -11.32
N GLY A 508 -23.86 9.77 -11.32
CA GLY A 508 -24.68 9.87 -12.54
C GLY A 508 -25.07 8.52 -13.17
N ALA A 509 -24.80 7.40 -12.51
CA ALA A 509 -25.25 6.09 -12.97
C ALA A 509 -26.78 5.99 -12.95
N ARG A 510 -27.39 5.49 -14.05
CA ARG A 510 -28.86 5.46 -14.21
C ARG A 510 -29.55 4.25 -13.59
N GLY A 511 -28.79 3.20 -13.28
CA GLY A 511 -29.28 1.94 -12.73
C GLY A 511 -28.92 1.77 -11.25
N HIS A 512 -29.44 0.69 -10.67
CA HIS A 512 -29.12 0.28 -9.29
C HIS A 512 -28.14 -0.89 -9.27
N ILE A 513 -27.28 -0.94 -8.26
CA ILE A 513 -26.41 -2.07 -7.96
C ILE A 513 -26.36 -2.29 -6.45
N ASP A 514 -26.40 -3.56 -6.05
CA ASP A 514 -26.32 -3.94 -4.63
C ASP A 514 -24.95 -3.59 -4.04
N SER A 515 -24.92 -3.16 -2.78
CA SER A 515 -23.70 -2.71 -2.10
C SER A 515 -22.58 -3.76 -2.10
N ASN A 516 -22.91 -5.05 -1.99
CA ASN A 516 -21.94 -6.14 -2.02
C ASN A 516 -21.29 -6.37 -3.40
N ARG A 517 -21.81 -5.75 -4.47
CA ARG A 517 -21.30 -5.84 -5.84
C ARG A 517 -20.74 -4.52 -6.36
N LEU A 518 -21.09 -3.41 -5.69
CA LEU A 518 -20.67 -2.06 -6.05
C LEU A 518 -19.16 -1.95 -6.17
N THR A 519 -18.39 -2.49 -5.23
CA THR A 519 -16.92 -2.41 -5.22
C THR A 519 -16.27 -2.90 -6.53
N VAL A 520 -16.64 -4.10 -6.98
CA VAL A 520 -16.10 -4.69 -8.23
C VAL A 520 -16.57 -3.90 -9.44
N ALA A 521 -17.83 -3.48 -9.44
CA ALA A 521 -18.41 -2.73 -10.55
C ALA A 521 -17.77 -1.35 -10.71
N THR A 522 -17.56 -0.64 -9.60
CA THR A 522 -16.84 0.64 -9.54
C THR A 522 -15.42 0.48 -10.08
N GLU A 523 -14.65 -0.52 -9.63
CA GLU A 523 -13.30 -0.75 -10.14
C GLU A 523 -13.30 -1.03 -11.64
N LEU A 524 -14.16 -1.94 -12.10
CA LEU A 524 -14.23 -2.30 -13.51
C LEU A 524 -14.60 -1.10 -14.39
N THR A 525 -15.46 -0.23 -13.88
CA THR A 525 -15.90 1.00 -14.56
C THR A 525 -14.77 2.01 -14.62
N CYS A 526 -14.06 2.23 -13.51
CA CYS A 526 -12.89 3.11 -13.46
C CYS A 526 -11.79 2.64 -14.41
N TRP A 527 -11.49 1.34 -14.39
CA TRP A 527 -10.47 0.72 -15.23
C TRP A 527 -10.79 0.86 -16.72
N LEU A 528 -12.05 0.62 -17.11
CA LEU A 528 -12.49 0.83 -18.50
C LEU A 528 -12.49 2.31 -18.89
N ALA A 529 -12.89 3.21 -18.00
CA ALA A 529 -12.94 4.64 -18.28
C ALA A 529 -11.55 5.24 -18.52
N LEU A 530 -10.52 4.73 -17.83
CA LEU A 530 -9.12 5.13 -18.00
C LEU A 530 -8.42 4.43 -19.17
N ARG A 531 -9.14 3.64 -19.97
CA ARG A 531 -8.64 2.91 -21.13
C ARG A 531 -9.51 3.16 -22.37
N PRO A 532 -9.36 4.33 -23.03
CA PRO A 532 -10.20 4.68 -24.19
C PRO A 532 -10.07 3.69 -25.36
N ASP A 533 -8.89 3.06 -25.52
CA ASP A 533 -8.61 2.05 -26.55
C ASP A 533 -9.37 0.73 -26.35
N GLY A 534 -10.07 0.58 -25.22
CA GLY A 534 -10.84 -0.59 -24.87
C GLY A 534 -10.00 -1.79 -24.47
N ALA A 535 -10.67 -2.78 -23.92
CA ALA A 535 -10.07 -3.94 -23.26
C ALA A 535 -10.43 -5.27 -23.92
N THR A 536 -9.46 -6.18 -23.94
CA THR A 536 -9.68 -7.59 -24.25
C THR A 536 -10.36 -8.32 -23.09
N ARG A 537 -10.84 -9.54 -23.34
CA ARG A 537 -11.42 -10.38 -22.29
C ARG A 537 -10.42 -10.81 -21.23
N HIS A 538 -9.17 -11.00 -21.63
CA HIS A 538 -8.10 -11.43 -20.73
C HIS A 538 -7.75 -10.32 -19.74
N GLU A 539 -7.57 -9.09 -20.24
CA GLU A 539 -7.31 -7.92 -19.37
C GLU A 539 -8.50 -7.65 -18.42
N LEU A 540 -9.74 -7.91 -18.85
CA LEU A 540 -10.90 -7.85 -17.94
C LEU A 540 -10.84 -8.90 -16.82
N ASP A 541 -10.33 -10.10 -17.12
CA ASP A 541 -10.21 -11.15 -16.10
C ASP A 541 -9.21 -10.77 -15.03
N GLU A 542 -8.10 -10.15 -15.41
CA GLU A 542 -7.07 -9.69 -14.48
C GLU A 542 -7.62 -8.68 -13.45
N VAL A 543 -8.53 -7.81 -13.87
CA VAL A 543 -9.19 -6.85 -12.95
C VAL A 543 -10.29 -7.50 -12.13
N ILE A 544 -11.06 -8.42 -12.72
CA ILE A 544 -12.16 -9.09 -12.02
C ILE A 544 -11.62 -9.99 -10.91
N ALA A 545 -10.51 -10.70 -11.18
CA ALA A 545 -9.76 -11.45 -10.18
C ALA A 545 -8.64 -10.59 -9.61
N ALA A 546 -8.99 -9.52 -8.89
CA ALA A 546 -8.03 -8.76 -8.08
C ALA A 546 -7.28 -9.74 -7.16
N GLY A 547 -5.98 -9.92 -7.40
CA GLY A 547 -5.17 -10.98 -6.78
C GLY A 547 -4.53 -11.96 -7.77
N GLY A 548 -5.02 -12.01 -9.01
CA GLY A 548 -4.75 -13.07 -9.98
C GLY A 548 -5.89 -14.08 -9.97
N GLY A 549 -6.30 -14.59 -11.14
CA GLY A 549 -7.11 -15.79 -11.15
C GLY A 549 -7.94 -16.16 -12.33
N ARG A 550 -8.30 -17.45 -12.38
CA ARG A 550 -9.13 -17.95 -13.47
C ARG A 550 -10.56 -17.50 -13.25
N VAL A 551 -10.92 -16.43 -13.94
CA VAL A 551 -12.29 -15.96 -14.02
C VAL A 551 -13.04 -16.82 -15.04
N GLU A 552 -14.02 -17.58 -14.56
CA GLU A 552 -14.92 -18.30 -15.45
C GLU A 552 -15.70 -17.35 -16.37
N ASN A 553 -16.00 -17.81 -17.59
CA ASN A 553 -16.76 -17.02 -18.56
C ASN A 553 -18.10 -16.53 -18.00
N ASN A 554 -18.77 -17.32 -17.17
CA ASN A 554 -20.05 -16.95 -16.58
C ASN A 554 -19.89 -15.80 -15.57
N THR A 555 -18.84 -15.86 -14.73
CA THR A 555 -18.49 -14.79 -13.78
C THR A 555 -18.19 -13.49 -14.53
N ARG A 556 -17.33 -13.52 -15.55
CA ARG A 556 -17.01 -12.34 -16.38
C ARG A 556 -18.27 -11.73 -16.99
N ASN A 557 -19.08 -12.56 -17.64
CA ASN A 557 -20.30 -12.12 -18.29
C ASN A 557 -21.32 -11.57 -17.28
N GLY A 558 -21.39 -12.15 -16.09
CA GLY A 558 -22.20 -11.66 -14.96
C GLY A 558 -21.78 -10.25 -14.57
N ARG A 559 -20.50 -10.02 -14.29
CA ARG A 559 -19.96 -8.69 -13.93
C ARG A 559 -20.17 -7.65 -15.02
N ILE A 560 -19.95 -8.01 -16.29
CA ILE A 560 -20.21 -7.12 -17.42
C ILE A 560 -21.69 -6.74 -17.50
N ARG A 561 -22.61 -7.71 -17.31
CA ARG A 561 -24.05 -7.44 -17.32
C ARG A 561 -24.47 -6.54 -16.15
N GLU A 562 -23.86 -6.72 -14.99
CA GLU A 562 -24.08 -5.87 -13.79
C GLU A 562 -23.67 -4.42 -14.08
N VAL A 563 -22.42 -4.19 -14.49
CA VAL A 563 -21.93 -2.83 -14.83
C VAL A 563 -22.75 -2.20 -15.94
N ARG A 564 -23.07 -2.96 -17.00
CA ARG A 564 -23.91 -2.47 -18.09
C ARG A 564 -25.27 -2.00 -17.57
N ARG A 565 -25.96 -2.79 -16.76
CA ARG A 565 -27.27 -2.40 -16.19
C ARG A 565 -27.15 -1.18 -15.29
N TRP A 566 -26.12 -1.15 -14.46
CA TRP A 566 -25.87 -0.08 -13.50
C TRP A 566 -25.63 1.28 -14.17
N LEU A 567 -24.85 1.34 -15.26
CA LEU A 567 -24.55 2.61 -15.92
C LEU A 567 -25.71 3.16 -16.76
N GLY A 568 -26.62 2.31 -17.23
CA GLY A 568 -27.74 2.73 -18.11
C GLY A 568 -27.85 1.91 -19.40
N ASN A 569 -27.47 0.64 -19.35
CA ASN A 569 -27.52 -0.34 -20.42
C ASN A 569 -26.53 -0.08 -21.58
N ASP A 570 -26.94 -0.42 -22.80
CA ASP A 570 -26.11 -0.35 -24.01
C ASP A 570 -25.70 1.09 -24.38
N ALA A 571 -26.35 2.11 -23.79
CA ALA A 571 -26.02 3.52 -24.02
C ALA A 571 -24.61 3.88 -23.55
N TYR A 572 -24.19 3.36 -22.38
CA TYR A 572 -22.89 3.66 -21.78
C TYR A 572 -21.91 2.48 -21.83
N TYR A 573 -22.42 1.25 -21.91
CA TYR A 573 -21.60 0.06 -22.09
C TYR A 573 -22.16 -0.82 -23.22
N PRO A 574 -21.84 -0.50 -24.48
CA PRO A 574 -22.35 -1.24 -25.63
C PRO A 574 -21.98 -2.73 -25.61
N LYS A 575 -22.70 -3.54 -26.38
CA LYS A 575 -22.42 -4.97 -26.50
C LYS A 575 -21.14 -5.20 -27.29
N LEU A 576 -20.38 -6.23 -26.91
CA LEU A 576 -19.11 -6.55 -27.56
C LEU A 576 -19.24 -6.76 -29.09
N ASN A 577 -20.37 -7.35 -29.53
CA ASN A 577 -20.63 -7.63 -30.94
C ASN A 577 -20.92 -6.37 -31.78
N THR A 578 -21.25 -5.25 -31.15
CA THR A 578 -21.48 -3.97 -31.86
C THR A 578 -20.21 -3.15 -31.98
N GLN A 579 -19.10 -3.58 -31.35
CA GLN A 579 -17.80 -2.91 -31.41
C GLN A 579 -16.97 -3.48 -32.57
N PRO A 580 -16.37 -2.62 -33.42
CA PRO A 580 -15.65 -3.06 -34.64
C PRO A 580 -14.40 -3.88 -34.32
N ASP A 581 -13.73 -3.59 -33.20
CA ASP A 581 -12.52 -4.23 -32.71
C ASP A 581 -12.79 -5.37 -31.72
N ARG A 582 -14.07 -5.66 -31.42
CA ARG A 582 -14.50 -6.61 -30.37
C ARG A 582 -13.82 -6.36 -29.02
N LYS A 583 -13.54 -5.11 -28.68
CA LYS A 583 -13.05 -4.70 -27.36
C LYS A 583 -14.16 -4.14 -26.48
N HIS A 584 -13.99 -4.29 -25.17
CA HIS A 584 -14.87 -3.70 -24.18
C HIS A 584 -14.47 -2.24 -23.95
N ARG A 585 -15.37 -1.29 -24.20
CA ARG A 585 -15.17 0.13 -23.87
C ARG A 585 -16.45 0.78 -23.39
N LEU A 586 -16.30 1.82 -22.59
CA LEU A 586 -17.40 2.71 -22.19
C LEU A 586 -17.56 3.83 -23.22
N VAL A 587 -18.78 4.33 -23.38
CA VAL A 587 -19.13 5.43 -24.28
C VAL A 587 -19.96 6.44 -23.51
N GLY A 588 -19.65 7.74 -23.61
CA GLY A 588 -20.39 8.79 -22.90
C GLY A 588 -20.25 8.75 -21.37
N VAL A 589 -19.27 8.01 -20.84
CA VAL A 589 -18.92 8.01 -19.42
C VAL A 589 -17.73 8.95 -19.24
N ALA A 590 -17.93 10.06 -18.52
CA ALA A 590 -16.89 11.03 -18.27
C ALA A 590 -15.91 10.54 -17.19
N CYS A 591 -14.70 11.10 -17.15
CA CYS A 591 -13.71 10.86 -16.11
C CYS A 591 -13.11 12.20 -15.66
N ASP A 592 -13.04 12.45 -14.35
CA ASP A 592 -12.47 13.68 -13.78
C ASP A 592 -10.99 13.86 -14.15
N TRP A 593 -10.23 12.78 -14.30
CA TRP A 593 -8.84 12.84 -14.77
C TRP A 593 -8.74 13.34 -16.22
N HIS A 594 -9.56 12.82 -17.13
CA HIS A 594 -9.57 13.31 -18.51
C HIS A 594 -10.03 14.77 -18.58
N GLN A 595 -11.04 15.17 -17.79
CA GLN A 595 -11.46 16.57 -17.69
C GLN A 595 -10.35 17.47 -17.15
N PHE A 596 -9.60 17.01 -16.15
CA PHE A 596 -8.43 17.71 -15.61
C PHE A 596 -7.36 17.92 -16.69
N GLN A 597 -7.05 16.88 -17.47
CA GLN A 597 -6.09 16.96 -18.57
C GLN A 597 -6.55 17.94 -19.66
N ASP A 598 -7.82 17.87 -20.07
CA ASP A 598 -8.40 18.76 -21.08
C ASP A 598 -8.37 20.24 -20.63
N LEU A 599 -8.71 20.52 -19.38
CA LEU A 599 -8.66 21.88 -18.81
C LEU A 599 -7.23 22.42 -18.75
N THR A 600 -6.28 21.57 -18.36
CA THR A 600 -4.86 21.93 -18.27
C THR A 600 -4.27 22.20 -19.66
N ALA A 601 -4.59 21.35 -20.63
CA ALA A 601 -4.17 21.54 -22.02
C ALA A 601 -4.76 22.83 -22.60
N GLN A 602 -6.03 23.13 -22.33
CA GLN A 602 -6.65 24.38 -22.76
C GLN A 602 -5.99 25.61 -22.15
N ALA A 603 -5.49 25.55 -20.91
CA ALA A 603 -4.87 26.67 -20.24
C ALA A 603 -3.51 27.07 -20.82
N ALA A 604 -2.78 26.13 -21.44
CA ALA A 604 -1.41 26.33 -21.93
C ALA A 604 -1.30 27.43 -23.00
N ASP A 605 -2.32 27.58 -23.84
CA ASP A 605 -2.34 28.53 -24.97
C ASP A 605 -3.15 29.82 -24.69
N ARG A 606 -3.52 30.06 -23.42
CA ARG A 606 -4.44 31.14 -23.02
C ARG A 606 -3.70 32.29 -22.35
N ASP A 607 -4.36 33.45 -22.28
CA ASP A 607 -3.85 34.55 -21.48
C ASP A 607 -3.88 34.23 -19.99
N ASP A 608 -3.22 35.06 -19.16
CA ASP A 608 -3.08 34.78 -17.72
C ASP A 608 -4.43 34.67 -16.98
N VAL A 609 -5.43 35.45 -17.36
CA VAL A 609 -6.72 35.47 -16.67
C VAL A 609 -7.52 34.21 -17.01
N GLU A 610 -7.59 33.88 -18.29
CA GLU A 610 -8.25 32.65 -18.78
C GLU A 610 -7.51 31.41 -18.27
N ALA A 611 -6.18 31.39 -18.31
CA ALA A 611 -5.37 30.30 -17.79
C ALA A 611 -5.64 30.08 -16.30
N ARG A 612 -5.63 31.13 -15.47
CA ARG A 612 -5.95 31.01 -14.04
C ARG A 612 -7.35 30.45 -13.79
N ALA A 613 -8.34 30.86 -14.58
CA ALA A 613 -9.71 30.34 -14.46
C ALA A 613 -9.81 28.85 -14.84
N LEU A 614 -9.10 28.42 -15.88
CA LEU A 614 -9.07 27.02 -16.31
C LEU A 614 -8.32 26.13 -15.31
N LEU A 615 -7.15 26.55 -14.83
CA LEU A 615 -6.37 25.81 -13.82
C LEU A 615 -7.13 25.73 -12.48
N ARG A 616 -7.85 26.78 -12.10
CA ARG A 616 -8.76 26.79 -10.95
C ARG A 616 -9.81 25.68 -11.07
N ARG A 617 -10.50 25.61 -12.21
CA ARG A 617 -11.51 24.58 -12.49
C ARG A 617 -10.91 23.17 -12.51
N ALA A 618 -9.68 23.01 -13.02
CA ALA A 618 -8.98 21.74 -12.98
C ALA A 618 -8.75 21.28 -11.54
N LEU A 619 -8.22 22.15 -10.66
CA LEU A 619 -7.98 21.81 -9.25
C LEU A 619 -9.27 21.64 -8.44
N GLU A 620 -10.40 22.20 -8.86
CA GLU A 620 -11.70 21.96 -8.22
C GLU A 620 -12.13 20.49 -8.32
N LEU A 621 -11.69 19.77 -9.37
CA LEU A 621 -11.92 18.33 -9.53
C LEU A 621 -11.14 17.49 -8.51
N VAL A 622 -10.03 18.01 -7.97
CA VAL A 622 -9.15 17.31 -7.03
C VAL A 622 -9.76 17.32 -5.63
N ARG A 623 -10.14 16.15 -5.13
CA ARG A 623 -10.75 15.95 -3.81
C ARG A 623 -9.78 15.41 -2.76
N GLY A 624 -8.50 15.26 -3.12
CA GLY A 624 -7.45 14.69 -2.30
C GLY A 624 -6.52 13.86 -3.16
N ARG A 625 -5.68 13.03 -2.52
CA ARG A 625 -4.78 12.12 -3.21
C ARG A 625 -5.56 11.18 -4.16
N PRO A 626 -5.14 11.04 -5.44
CA PRO A 626 -5.78 10.14 -6.40
C PRO A 626 -5.87 8.71 -5.89
N PHE A 627 -6.94 8.01 -6.25
CA PHE A 627 -7.20 6.62 -5.84
C PHE A 627 -7.20 6.38 -4.31
N THR A 628 -7.81 7.29 -3.56
CA THR A 628 -8.05 7.08 -2.12
C THR A 628 -9.39 6.37 -1.87
N GLY A 629 -9.61 5.89 -0.64
CA GLY A 629 -10.85 5.20 -0.27
C GLY A 629 -11.10 3.89 -1.02
N ILE A 630 -10.03 3.29 -1.57
CA ILE A 630 -10.09 2.01 -2.27
C ILE A 630 -9.93 0.84 -1.29
N PRO A 631 -10.58 -0.31 -1.53
CA PRO A 631 -10.34 -1.51 -0.73
C PRO A 631 -8.90 -2.01 -0.88
N PRO A 632 -8.33 -2.65 0.17
CA PRO A 632 -7.03 -3.31 0.10
C PRO A 632 -6.96 -4.29 -1.09
N ARG A 633 -5.77 -4.45 -1.68
CA ARG A 633 -5.46 -5.40 -2.77
C ARG A 633 -6.24 -5.18 -4.08
N ARG A 634 -7.06 -4.13 -4.20
CA ARG A 634 -7.73 -3.71 -5.45
C ARG A 634 -7.04 -2.49 -6.05
N TYR A 635 -7.36 -2.17 -7.30
CA TYR A 635 -6.78 -1.03 -8.03
C TYR A 635 -5.26 -1.09 -8.18
N VAL A 636 -4.67 -2.28 -8.07
CA VAL A 636 -3.22 -2.45 -8.14
C VAL A 636 -2.63 -1.94 -9.46
N TRP A 637 -3.40 -2.10 -10.54
CA TRP A 637 -3.10 -1.58 -11.87
C TRP A 637 -2.99 -0.05 -11.95
N ALA A 638 -3.49 0.68 -10.95
CA ALA A 638 -3.57 2.13 -10.96
C ALA A 638 -2.30 2.82 -10.44
N GLU A 639 -1.34 2.11 -9.83
CA GLU A 639 -0.18 2.75 -9.18
C GLU A 639 0.56 3.73 -10.10
N ASN A 640 0.89 3.32 -11.34
CA ASN A 640 1.57 4.21 -12.29
C ASN A 640 0.73 5.44 -12.62
N LEU A 641 -0.59 5.25 -12.83
CA LEU A 641 -1.52 6.34 -13.08
C LEU A 641 -1.63 7.28 -11.88
N THR A 642 -1.62 6.75 -10.66
CA THR A 642 -1.63 7.54 -9.43
C THR A 642 -0.41 8.47 -9.35
N GLN A 643 0.79 7.97 -9.68
CA GLN A 643 2.01 8.79 -9.68
C GLN A 643 1.99 9.88 -10.78
N ASP A 644 1.44 9.57 -11.95
CA ASP A 644 1.23 10.54 -13.03
C ASP A 644 0.21 11.62 -12.64
N MET A 645 -0.91 11.23 -12.02
CA MET A 645 -1.94 12.15 -11.52
C MET A 645 -1.38 13.06 -10.43
N ILE A 646 -0.64 12.52 -9.47
CA ILE A 646 0.03 13.31 -8.41
C ILE A 646 0.95 14.36 -9.04
N SER A 647 1.79 13.94 -10.00
CA SER A 647 2.73 14.81 -10.70
C SER A 647 2.01 15.98 -11.40
N ALA A 648 0.96 15.69 -12.15
CA ALA A 648 0.22 16.69 -12.90
C ALA A 648 -0.57 17.65 -11.99
N VAL A 649 -1.20 17.15 -10.92
CA VAL A 649 -1.92 17.99 -9.95
C VAL A 649 -0.98 18.97 -9.27
N VAL A 650 0.21 18.50 -8.87
CA VAL A 650 1.25 19.37 -8.27
C VAL A 650 1.69 20.45 -9.25
N ASP A 651 1.92 20.11 -10.52
CA ASP A 651 2.36 21.07 -11.54
C ASP A 651 1.30 22.15 -11.79
N VAL A 652 0.02 21.78 -11.84
CA VAL A 652 -1.10 22.73 -11.98
C VAL A 652 -1.26 23.61 -10.74
N ALA A 653 -1.09 23.04 -9.54
CA ALA A 653 -1.12 23.80 -8.29
C ALA A 653 0.02 24.80 -8.18
N ASP A 654 1.24 24.40 -8.58
CA ASP A 654 2.42 25.25 -8.64
C ASP A 654 2.21 26.42 -9.62
N ASP A 655 1.77 26.13 -10.86
CA ASP A 655 1.53 27.17 -11.88
C ASP A 655 0.43 28.15 -11.45
N LEU A 656 -0.72 27.65 -10.96
CA LEU A 656 -1.79 28.53 -10.49
C LEU A 656 -1.36 29.38 -9.31
N ALA A 657 -0.64 28.81 -8.33
CA ALA A 657 -0.16 29.54 -7.18
C ALA A 657 0.83 30.65 -7.57
N ALA A 658 1.80 30.33 -8.44
CA ALA A 658 2.76 31.30 -8.96
C ALA A 658 2.09 32.46 -9.70
N ARG A 659 1.13 32.18 -10.59
CA ARG A 659 0.34 33.20 -11.31
C ARG A 659 -0.47 34.07 -10.35
N CYS A 660 -1.11 33.47 -9.35
CA CYS A 660 -1.86 34.22 -8.33
C CYS A 660 -0.95 35.13 -7.49
N LEU A 661 0.24 34.68 -7.09
CA LEU A 661 1.20 35.50 -6.35
C LEU A 661 1.72 36.67 -7.19
N ALA A 662 2.05 36.43 -8.46
CA ALA A 662 2.48 37.46 -9.40
C ALA A 662 1.40 38.54 -9.60
N ALA A 663 0.13 38.12 -9.67
CA ALA A 663 -1.02 39.00 -9.82
C ALA A 663 -1.55 39.58 -8.48
N ARG A 664 -0.84 39.42 -7.35
CA ARG A 664 -1.24 39.90 -6.01
C ARG A 664 -2.61 39.40 -5.56
N HIS A 665 -2.92 38.15 -5.88
CA HIS A 665 -4.10 37.44 -5.40
C HIS A 665 -3.72 36.33 -4.41
N PRO A 666 -3.27 36.67 -3.18
CA PRO A 666 -2.71 35.70 -2.25
C PRO A 666 -3.72 34.65 -1.77
N ARG A 667 -5.02 34.97 -1.68
CA ARG A 667 -6.07 33.97 -1.37
C ARG A 667 -6.17 32.87 -2.43
N GLY A 668 -6.02 33.24 -3.71
CA GLY A 668 -6.01 32.28 -4.82
C GLY A 668 -4.78 31.37 -4.76
N ALA A 669 -3.62 31.94 -4.45
CA ALA A 669 -2.39 31.18 -4.28
C ALA A 669 -2.44 30.22 -3.08
N LEU A 670 -2.97 30.69 -1.94
CA LEU A 670 -3.15 29.87 -0.75
C LEU A 670 -4.07 28.68 -1.02
N TRP A 671 -5.18 28.89 -1.72
CA TRP A 671 -6.10 27.82 -2.11
C TRP A 671 -5.45 26.82 -3.06
N ALA A 672 -4.71 27.29 -4.07
CA ALA A 672 -4.05 26.44 -5.05
C ALA A 672 -2.97 25.56 -4.41
N ALA A 673 -2.11 26.19 -3.59
CA ALA A 673 -1.10 25.49 -2.80
C ALA A 673 -1.74 24.46 -1.86
N GLY A 674 -2.83 24.81 -1.18
CA GLY A 674 -3.59 23.90 -0.32
C GLY A 674 -4.07 22.64 -1.06
N ARG A 675 -4.69 22.80 -2.23
CA ARG A 675 -5.15 21.67 -3.05
C ARG A 675 -4.01 20.76 -3.52
N GLY A 676 -2.88 21.34 -3.90
CA GLY A 676 -1.69 20.56 -4.23
C GLY A 676 -1.12 19.81 -3.03
N LEU A 677 -1.10 20.44 -1.84
CA LEU A 677 -0.62 19.82 -0.59
C LEU A 677 -1.55 18.70 -0.09
N ASP A 678 -2.86 18.76 -0.37
CA ASP A 678 -3.78 17.65 -0.12
C ASP A 678 -3.47 16.40 -0.97
N THR A 679 -2.71 16.58 -2.06
CA THR A 679 -2.30 15.51 -2.97
C THR A 679 -0.89 15.00 -2.67
N ALA A 680 0.06 15.93 -2.48
CA ALA A 680 1.48 15.63 -2.26
C ALA A 680 2.08 16.62 -1.25
N ARG A 681 2.14 16.21 0.02
CA ARG A 681 2.65 17.03 1.12
C ARG A 681 4.17 17.21 1.06
N GLU A 682 4.88 16.28 0.43
CA GLU A 682 6.32 16.28 0.24
C GLU A 682 6.84 17.41 -0.68
N ARG A 683 5.95 18.08 -1.40
CA ARG A 683 6.30 19.11 -2.40
C ARG A 683 6.49 20.47 -1.73
N GLU A 684 7.72 20.72 -1.25
CA GLU A 684 8.10 21.98 -0.58
C GLU A 684 7.85 23.25 -1.40
N VAL A 685 7.83 23.17 -2.73
CA VAL A 685 7.44 24.32 -3.58
C VAL A 685 6.03 24.85 -3.24
N LEU A 686 5.09 23.96 -2.94
CA LEU A 686 3.73 24.35 -2.56
C LEU A 686 3.69 24.96 -1.16
N TRP A 687 4.53 24.47 -0.24
CA TRP A 687 4.72 25.10 1.06
C TRP A 687 5.30 26.51 0.94
N ARG A 688 6.28 26.72 0.05
CA ARG A 688 6.83 28.05 -0.25
C ARG A 688 5.74 29.00 -0.75
N HIS A 689 4.88 28.56 -1.67
CA HIS A 689 3.72 29.35 -2.13
C HIS A 689 2.75 29.70 -1.00
N ARG A 690 2.45 28.72 -0.13
CA ARG A 690 1.63 28.94 1.06
C ARG A 690 2.25 29.99 1.98
N PHE A 691 3.55 29.92 2.24
CA PHE A 691 4.25 30.89 3.07
C PHE A 691 4.21 32.31 2.48
N GLU A 692 4.48 32.43 1.18
CA GLU A 692 4.43 33.71 0.47
C GLU A 692 3.01 34.31 0.45
N ALA A 693 1.98 33.48 0.25
CA ALA A 693 0.59 33.92 0.28
C ALA A 693 0.18 34.45 1.66
N LEU A 694 0.52 33.72 2.73
CA LEU A 694 0.23 34.13 4.11
C LEU A 694 0.97 35.42 4.49
N ALA A 695 2.22 35.57 4.06
CA ALA A 695 2.97 36.80 4.25
C ALA A 695 2.34 38.00 3.51
N GLN A 696 1.86 37.82 2.28
CA GLN A 696 1.14 38.88 1.55
C GLN A 696 -0.21 39.24 2.19
N LEU A 697 -0.83 38.31 2.93
CA LEU A 697 -2.06 38.56 3.69
C LEU A 697 -1.80 39.21 5.06
N GLY A 698 -0.56 39.23 5.54
CA GLY A 698 -0.23 39.66 6.90
C GLY A 698 -0.65 38.66 7.99
N ALA A 699 -0.94 37.42 7.62
CA ALA A 699 -1.38 36.36 8.52
C ALA A 699 -0.18 35.67 9.19
N HIS A 700 0.45 36.37 10.15
CA HIS A 700 1.72 35.91 10.75
C HIS A 700 1.59 34.63 11.58
N ASP A 701 0.50 34.47 12.34
CA ASP A 701 0.30 33.28 13.18
C ASP A 701 0.06 32.01 12.33
N ASP A 702 -0.69 32.16 11.22
CA ASP A 702 -0.91 31.08 10.26
C ASP A 702 0.39 30.70 9.52
N LEU A 703 1.26 31.67 9.25
CA LEU A 703 2.58 31.43 8.64
C LEU A 703 3.47 30.59 9.57
N GLU A 704 3.56 30.96 10.85
CA GLU A 704 4.32 30.20 11.84
C GLU A 704 3.78 28.77 11.98
N THR A 705 2.45 28.63 12.03
CA THR A 705 1.78 27.32 12.08
C THR A 705 2.13 26.47 10.86
N ALA A 706 2.14 27.07 9.66
CA ALA A 706 2.49 26.36 8.44
C ALA A 706 3.97 25.94 8.41
N ILE A 707 4.88 26.75 8.95
CA ILE A 707 6.31 26.40 9.07
C ILE A 707 6.49 25.23 10.04
N GLN A 708 5.80 25.24 11.18
CA GLN A 708 5.82 24.14 12.15
C GLN A 708 5.27 22.85 11.55
N GLN A 709 4.17 22.93 10.79
CA GLN A 709 3.60 21.78 10.09
C GLN A 709 4.58 21.16 9.09
N LEU A 710 5.30 21.99 8.31
CA LEU A 710 6.33 21.48 7.40
C LEU A 710 7.49 20.83 8.18
N ASN A 711 7.97 21.47 9.26
CA ASN A 711 9.06 20.91 10.07
C ASN A 711 8.68 19.56 10.68
N GLN A 712 7.47 19.45 11.23
CA GLN A 712 6.95 18.21 11.80
C GLN A 712 6.87 17.11 10.74
N TYR A 713 6.32 17.43 9.57
CA TYR A 713 6.25 16.49 8.45
C TYR A 713 7.64 16.02 7.99
N LEU A 714 8.60 16.95 7.86
CA LEU A 714 9.96 16.62 7.45
C LEU A 714 10.69 15.75 8.48
N LEU A 715 10.44 15.99 9.77
CA LEU A 715 10.96 15.15 10.86
C LEU A 715 10.37 13.73 10.80
N GLU A 716 9.05 13.61 10.72
CA GLU A 716 8.35 12.31 10.61
C GLU A 716 8.77 11.52 9.38
N ALA A 717 9.04 12.20 8.26
CA ALA A 717 9.46 11.56 7.02
C ALA A 717 10.98 11.28 6.95
N ASP A 718 11.76 11.71 7.95
CA ASP A 718 13.23 11.68 7.96
C ASP A 718 13.82 12.34 6.69
N LEU A 719 13.36 13.56 6.41
CA LEU A 719 13.73 14.34 5.25
C LEU A 719 14.37 15.67 5.66
N PRO A 720 15.55 16.03 5.12
CA PRO A 720 16.11 17.36 5.35
C PRO A 720 15.27 18.41 4.61
N MET A 721 15.18 19.64 5.11
CA MET A 721 14.51 20.75 4.42
C MET A 721 15.27 21.19 3.15
N GLU A 722 14.55 21.62 2.10
CA GLU A 722 15.21 22.19 0.92
C GLU A 722 15.87 23.54 1.22
N ARG A 723 17.06 23.75 0.64
CA ARG A 723 17.78 25.02 0.72
C ARG A 723 16.95 26.21 0.22
N GLU A 724 16.06 26.00 -0.75
CA GLU A 724 15.16 27.05 -1.25
C GLU A 724 14.11 27.43 -0.22
N THR A 725 13.54 26.45 0.48
CA THR A 725 12.57 26.66 1.55
C THR A 725 13.20 27.41 2.73
N GLU A 726 14.40 27.01 3.16
CA GLU A 726 15.15 27.75 4.17
C GLU A 726 15.35 29.23 3.79
N LYS A 727 15.71 29.48 2.52
CA LYS A 727 15.88 30.85 2.01
C LYS A 727 14.57 31.63 2.01
N THR A 728 13.47 30.99 1.62
CA THR A 728 12.14 31.62 1.65
C THR A 728 11.75 32.01 3.07
N ILE A 729 11.88 31.10 4.04
CA ILE A 729 11.58 31.39 5.45
C ILE A 729 12.44 32.56 5.96
N ARG A 730 13.77 32.52 5.77
CA ARG A 730 14.67 33.60 6.19
C ARG A 730 14.32 34.95 5.54
N ARG A 731 13.92 34.95 4.27
CA ARG A 731 13.49 36.17 3.56
C ARG A 731 12.21 36.74 4.18
N LEU A 732 11.23 35.89 4.50
CA LEU A 732 9.97 36.31 5.10
C LEU A 732 10.17 36.85 6.53
N ASP A 733 11.04 36.22 7.32
CA ASP A 733 11.41 36.70 8.65
C ASP A 733 12.09 38.08 8.62
N ALA A 734 12.95 38.32 7.62
CA ALA A 734 13.62 39.61 7.45
C ALA A 734 12.67 40.76 7.07
N VAL A 735 11.53 40.45 6.45
CA VAL A 735 10.49 41.45 6.10
C VAL A 735 9.57 41.73 7.30
N ARG A 736 9.49 40.82 8.28
CA ARG A 736 8.68 40.96 9.49
C ARG A 736 9.38 41.80 10.58
N ARG A 737 10.71 41.83 10.59
CA ARG A 737 11.54 42.67 11.48
C ARG A 737 11.69 44.08 10.92
#